data_AF-A0A0N8TXE3-F1
#
_entry.id   AF-A0A0N8TXE3-F1
#
_cell.length_a   1.000
_cell.length_b   1.000
_cell.length_c   1.000
_cell.angle_alpha   90.00
_cell.angle_beta   90.00
_cell.angle_gamma   90.00
#
_symmetry.space_group_name_H-M   'P 1'
#
loop_
_entity.id
_entity.type
_entity.pdbx_description
1 polymer ?
#
loop_
_entity_poly.entity_id
_entity_poly.type
_entity_poly.pdbx_seq_one_letter_code
_entity_poly.pdbx_strand_id
1 'polypeptide(L)'
;MKKLLILLFFIFPLHAEILSSEDLMYSPDQSQVMVSPSGRWISFLEAQEDKTKTLNIIDMKTMKMYYAVKLNEKDNFYNYEWLSNDNIFVRVNSKYDSDYNAVINVTESEEKPKFEQHKVTTKGYIVDRLLNDAEHILFAKPGKKNTHLYKVPLTILYKDNISSFSPIEKGLKGASSYFFDEHKQQLFTVKFDIDEKSLQFFYKVIGSDKWIPLFTLTDADYQFLPIGFTDQDHLAVITNKNTDKSQVSLFNINTQEITDTLYEHPKYDIQSAELDDNGKLIAASYIKHGKYTTDYFIDAYEQLHSKVAEALGDEQFFWVDSSIDGKTQILFSHSATVPGKYYLYQSETNHMELLFSAAKNKDATYAKTTFFNFKAYDGTNLEGYLTKPINNDKQVLLVMPHGGPIGIRESDEFSPEVQYLASRGFSILRVNFRGSAGFGKEFLESGVGQFGNLIEQDISAAVAHIRSQYSFKHTCSIGASYGGYSAVMLAIKHPDIYECVIASFGIYDLPLLYNASNIALTKDYQELIERTVGEYNQDLKDISPVYQATSLKAPVLIIAGKQDEISGFEQSNRFYYVLKRLGHDVEKAFFERSGHGHQIWYYDQVEAALANDFLERKLNLNSTLTNYTESEKKAVQRDAILLADTFDSKTIETDRTKESFDYYQLAANLDHDRAMFNVGSYYHRGDNRPIDIKKAIEYYSRSAELGYENAKERLSFIYSYSLLVEPDFKKAQKYSQELYDKEQTVKNAFNLAVVNCIADIKFRNTEKCLSLIEEYAEKVGSNSNGEVREQIALLMLEGQYSTQERERLQKIIKKLYGLDYPNAILELERAGLFKLVLSEKFNGRSSVEQLNENTEFSYTLNEKQRFGIEFSMNREGIDNRKDRLVIFTKWHFKPSSPEENENVYYQTLWGSPLDEWSAYRTLDETSTPGTWTLDVMGANQQLLYQNTFKVTAIN
;
A
#
# COMPACT_ATOMS: atom_id res chain seq x y z
N MET A 1 26.74 22.62 55.32
CA MET A 1 25.35 22.11 55.34
C MET A 1 24.94 21.78 53.92
N LYS A 2 24.86 20.48 53.63
CA LYS A 2 24.45 19.89 52.36
C LYS A 2 22.98 20.24 52.06
N LYS A 3 22.67 20.73 50.85
CA LYS A 3 21.33 20.56 50.26
C LYS A 3 21.48 19.61 49.09
N LEU A 4 21.11 18.36 49.37
CA LEU A 4 20.96 17.27 48.42
C LEU A 4 19.66 17.55 47.64
N LEU A 5 19.76 17.87 46.35
CA LEU A 5 18.60 17.85 45.46
C LEU A 5 18.44 16.38 45.03
N ILE A 6 17.48 15.68 45.61
CA ILE A 6 17.10 14.33 45.20
C ILE A 6 16.27 14.50 43.92
N LEU A 7 16.89 14.25 42.76
CA LEU A 7 16.16 13.95 41.54
C LEU A 7 15.48 12.59 41.76
N LEU A 8 14.18 12.60 42.03
CA LEU A 8 13.32 11.43 41.93
C LEU A 8 13.25 11.06 40.44
N PHE A 9 14.16 10.18 39.99
CA PHE A 9 13.90 9.37 38.80
C PHE A 9 12.69 8.50 39.13
N PHE A 10 11.50 8.92 38.67
CA PHE A 10 10.41 7.99 38.50
C PHE A 10 10.86 6.99 37.43
N ILE A 11 11.37 5.85 37.88
CA ILE A 11 11.51 4.65 37.06
C ILE A 11 10.06 4.22 36.80
N PHE A 12 9.45 4.77 35.75
CA PHE A 12 8.29 4.12 35.18
C PHE A 12 8.78 2.74 34.71
N PRO A 13 8.18 1.63 35.16
CA PRO A 13 8.50 0.34 34.57
C PRO A 13 8.27 0.50 33.07
N LEU A 14 9.28 0.21 32.25
CA LEU A 14 9.12 0.08 30.81
C LEU A 14 8.03 -0.97 30.58
N HIS A 15 6.81 -0.51 30.34
CA HIS A 15 5.71 -1.37 29.92
C HIS A 15 5.83 -1.47 28.40
N ALA A 16 6.27 -2.63 27.92
CA ALA A 16 6.23 -2.91 26.49
C ALA A 16 4.77 -3.19 26.10
N GLU A 17 4.24 -2.33 25.24
CA GLU A 17 2.85 -2.32 24.79
C GLU A 17 2.63 -3.17 23.54
N ILE A 18 1.40 -3.63 23.29
CA ILE A 18 0.98 -4.12 21.98
C ILE A 18 1.15 -3.00 20.95
N LEU A 19 1.92 -3.29 19.90
CA LEU A 19 2.18 -2.33 18.84
C LEU A 19 1.05 -2.34 17.79
N SER A 20 0.60 -1.14 17.43
CA SER A 20 -0.38 -0.95 16.36
C SER A 20 0.25 -1.21 15.00
N SER A 21 -0.45 -1.96 14.14
CA SER A 21 0.00 -2.20 12.76
C SER A 21 0.05 -0.90 11.94
N GLU A 22 -0.77 0.11 12.26
CA GLU A 22 -0.71 1.44 11.63
C GLU A 22 0.56 2.25 11.96
N ASP A 23 1.27 1.88 13.02
CA ASP A 23 2.51 2.52 13.46
C ASP A 23 3.76 1.73 13.06
N LEU A 24 3.58 0.46 12.66
CA LEU A 24 4.64 -0.43 12.21
C LEU A 24 4.72 -0.50 10.68
N MET A 25 3.58 -0.62 10.01
CA MET A 25 3.45 -0.86 8.58
C MET A 25 2.95 0.41 7.92
N TYR A 26 3.88 1.34 7.72
CA TYR A 26 3.61 2.65 7.15
C TYR A 26 4.86 3.21 6.45
N SER A 27 4.67 4.24 5.64
CA SER A 27 5.80 4.96 5.01
C SER A 27 6.22 6.12 5.91
N PRO A 28 7.53 6.31 6.17
CA PRO A 28 8.00 7.37 7.05
C PRO A 28 7.58 8.76 6.54
N ASP A 29 7.27 9.67 7.47
CA ASP A 29 6.85 11.03 7.14
C ASP A 29 7.96 11.76 6.37
N GLN A 30 9.21 11.69 6.85
CA GLN A 30 10.37 12.27 6.18
C GLN A 30 11.25 11.22 5.51
N SER A 31 11.69 11.51 4.29
CA SER A 31 12.54 10.61 3.49
C SER A 31 13.43 11.37 2.51
N GLN A 32 14.39 10.65 1.90
CA GLN A 32 15.33 11.20 0.91
C GLN A 32 16.06 12.46 1.40
N VAL A 33 16.60 12.44 2.62
CA VAL A 33 17.31 13.60 3.18
C VAL A 33 18.64 13.81 2.45
N MET A 34 18.92 15.03 1.99
CA MET A 34 20.13 15.39 1.23
C MET A 34 20.72 16.72 1.70
N VAL A 35 22.03 16.90 1.51
CA VAL A 35 22.76 18.14 1.81
C VAL A 35 23.12 18.85 0.51
N SER A 36 23.01 20.17 0.47
CA SER A 36 23.53 20.93 -0.67
C SER A 36 25.06 20.79 -0.75
N PRO A 37 25.67 20.90 -1.94
CA PRO A 37 27.11 20.78 -2.08
C PRO A 37 27.91 21.73 -1.17
N SER A 38 27.37 22.92 -0.89
CA SER A 38 27.92 23.91 0.05
C SER A 38 27.73 23.61 1.54
N GLY A 39 26.92 22.62 1.91
CA GLY A 39 26.51 22.38 3.31
C GLY A 39 25.51 23.38 3.87
N ARG A 40 25.03 24.33 3.05
CA ARG A 40 24.15 25.43 3.48
C ARG A 40 22.71 24.98 3.75
N TRP A 41 22.23 24.02 2.97
CA TRP A 41 20.85 23.58 2.94
C TRP A 41 20.77 22.08 3.18
N ILE A 42 19.76 21.66 3.94
CA ILE A 42 19.36 20.25 4.03
C ILE A 42 17.98 20.15 3.40
N SER A 43 17.80 19.33 2.38
CA SER A 43 16.49 19.07 1.77
C SER A 43 15.96 17.70 2.19
N PHE A 44 14.64 17.55 2.18
CA PHE A 44 13.97 16.26 2.42
C PHE A 44 12.56 16.26 1.83
N LEU A 45 12.05 15.07 1.52
CA LEU A 45 10.64 14.88 1.20
C LEU A 45 9.83 14.67 2.47
N GLU A 46 8.64 15.25 2.54
CA GLU A 46 7.71 15.05 3.63
C GLU A 46 6.32 14.66 3.12
N ALA A 47 5.77 13.56 3.65
CA ALA A 47 4.39 13.17 3.45
C ALA A 47 3.46 14.07 4.27
N GLN A 48 2.41 14.57 3.64
CA GLN A 48 1.41 15.44 4.26
C GLN A 48 0.14 14.65 4.60
N GLU A 49 -0.67 15.19 5.53
CA GLU A 49 -1.94 14.57 5.93
C GLU A 49 -2.92 14.38 4.76
N ASP A 50 -2.88 15.29 3.78
CA ASP A 50 -3.68 15.22 2.54
C ASP A 50 -3.12 14.25 1.49
N LYS A 51 -2.14 13.40 1.87
CA LYS A 51 -1.44 12.44 1.02
C LYS A 51 -0.57 13.06 -0.09
N THR A 52 -0.45 14.38 -0.14
CA THR A 52 0.54 15.03 -0.99
C THR A 52 1.94 14.86 -0.39
N LYS A 53 2.96 15.10 -1.21
CA LYS A 53 4.34 15.21 -0.73
C LYS A 53 4.85 16.61 -0.97
N THR A 54 5.61 17.11 -0.01
CA THR A 54 6.36 18.37 -0.13
C THR A 54 7.85 18.08 -0.20
N LEU A 55 8.56 18.90 -0.98
CA LEU A 55 10.00 19.06 -0.84
C LEU A 55 10.24 20.24 0.11
N ASN A 56 10.92 19.98 1.20
CA ASN A 56 11.24 20.94 2.25
C ASN A 56 12.74 21.18 2.32
N ILE A 57 13.14 22.35 2.83
CA ILE A 57 14.54 22.74 3.02
C ILE A 57 14.75 23.33 4.42
N ILE A 58 15.78 22.87 5.13
CA ILE A 58 16.29 23.46 6.37
C ILE A 58 17.48 24.37 6.02
N ASP A 59 17.41 25.57 6.56
CA ASP A 59 18.48 26.56 6.55
C ASP A 59 19.49 26.28 7.68
N MET A 60 20.73 25.90 7.35
CA MET A 60 21.75 25.57 8.37
C MET A 60 22.27 26.73 9.22
N LYS A 61 22.00 27.99 8.84
CA LYS A 61 22.38 29.19 9.61
C LYS A 61 21.33 29.49 10.69
N THR A 62 20.06 29.25 10.38
CA THR A 62 18.93 29.60 11.26
C THR A 62 18.24 28.39 11.88
N MET A 63 18.53 27.18 11.39
CA MET A 63 17.84 25.92 11.69
C MET A 63 16.32 25.99 11.46
N LYS A 64 15.87 26.88 10.57
CA LYS A 64 14.47 27.01 10.18
C LYS A 64 14.17 26.19 8.94
N MET A 65 13.01 25.55 8.95
CA MET A 65 12.47 24.80 7.81
C MET A 65 11.58 25.71 6.93
N TYR A 66 11.67 25.52 5.62
CA TYR A 66 10.88 26.19 4.60
C TYR A 66 10.32 25.20 3.58
N TYR A 67 9.08 25.41 3.15
CA TYR A 67 8.43 24.64 2.09
C TYR A 67 8.93 25.11 0.71
N ALA A 68 9.62 24.24 -0.03
CA ALA A 68 10.12 24.57 -1.37
C ALA A 68 9.07 24.32 -2.44
N VAL A 69 8.51 23.11 -2.49
CA VAL A 69 7.49 22.71 -3.47
C VAL A 69 6.47 21.78 -2.82
N LYS A 70 5.18 21.99 -3.11
CA LYS A 70 4.09 21.08 -2.78
C LYS A 70 3.51 20.52 -4.08
N LEU A 71 3.53 19.19 -4.23
CA LEU A 71 2.86 18.54 -5.35
C LEU A 71 1.35 18.43 -5.09
N ASN A 72 0.58 18.31 -6.17
CA ASN A 72 -0.84 17.97 -6.07
C ASN A 72 -1.01 16.47 -5.77
N GLU A 73 -2.21 16.05 -5.37
CA GLU A 73 -2.51 14.65 -5.00
C GLU A 73 -2.32 13.61 -6.13
N LYS A 74 -2.13 14.05 -7.38
CA LYS A 74 -1.98 13.19 -8.57
C LYS A 74 -0.52 13.00 -8.97
N ASP A 75 0.37 13.80 -8.39
CA ASP A 75 1.79 13.83 -8.70
C ASP A 75 2.57 13.25 -7.52
N ASN A 76 3.64 12.52 -7.81
CA ASN A 76 4.53 11.97 -6.80
C ASN A 76 5.98 12.24 -7.20
N PHE A 77 6.81 12.64 -6.23
CA PHE A 77 8.25 12.72 -6.45
C PHE A 77 8.79 11.32 -6.74
N TYR A 78 9.41 11.14 -7.90
CA TYR A 78 10.16 9.93 -8.22
C TYR A 78 11.50 9.95 -7.49
N ASN A 79 12.27 11.01 -7.72
CA ASN A 79 13.49 11.34 -6.99
C ASN A 79 13.82 12.84 -7.16
N TYR A 80 14.80 13.31 -6.40
CA TYR A 80 15.40 14.61 -6.59
C TYR A 80 16.89 14.58 -6.24
N GLU A 81 17.64 15.59 -6.67
CA GLU A 81 19.06 15.75 -6.34
C GLU A 81 19.49 17.23 -6.40
N TRP A 82 20.53 17.60 -5.65
CA TRP A 82 21.16 18.91 -5.80
C TRP A 82 22.08 18.93 -7.03
N LEU A 83 21.83 19.87 -7.94
CA LEU A 83 22.69 20.13 -9.10
C LEU A 83 23.84 21.09 -8.78
N SER A 84 23.59 22.04 -7.89
CA SER A 84 24.60 22.97 -7.39
C SER A 84 24.22 23.44 -6.00
N ASN A 85 24.90 24.45 -5.47
CA ASN A 85 24.66 24.98 -4.13
C ASN A 85 23.21 25.41 -3.88
N ASP A 86 22.52 25.86 -4.93
CA ASP A 86 21.24 26.55 -4.84
C ASP A 86 20.22 26.05 -5.89
N ASN A 87 20.48 24.92 -6.56
CA ASN A 87 19.60 24.39 -7.60
C ASN A 87 19.29 22.92 -7.34
N ILE A 88 18.00 22.58 -7.25
CA ILE A 88 17.52 21.21 -7.05
C ILE A 88 16.84 20.72 -8.33
N PHE A 89 17.22 19.55 -8.80
CA PHE A 89 16.53 18.86 -9.89
C PHE A 89 15.52 17.88 -9.32
N VAL A 90 14.27 17.94 -9.77
CA VAL A 90 13.19 17.05 -9.35
C VAL A 90 12.63 16.28 -10.55
N ARG A 91 12.38 14.99 -10.37
CA ARG A 91 11.59 14.16 -11.30
C ARG A 91 10.23 13.85 -10.66
N VAL A 92 9.16 14.11 -11.41
CA VAL A 92 7.79 13.94 -10.94
C VAL A 92 7.06 12.96 -11.85
N ASN A 93 6.50 11.91 -11.24
CA ASN A 93 5.62 10.99 -11.92
C ASN A 93 4.17 11.45 -11.73
N SER A 94 3.40 11.50 -12.82
CA SER A 94 1.99 11.91 -12.77
C SER A 94 1.06 10.77 -13.12
N LYS A 95 -0.03 10.60 -12.36
CA LYS A 95 -0.98 9.51 -12.57
C LYS A 95 -1.81 9.64 -13.86
N TYR A 96 -2.04 10.86 -14.33
CA TYR A 96 -2.90 11.15 -15.49
C TYR A 96 -2.28 12.12 -16.50
N ASP A 97 -1.19 12.81 -16.14
CA ASP A 97 -0.41 13.63 -17.05
C ASP A 97 0.90 12.91 -17.41
N SER A 98 1.70 13.48 -18.30
CA SER A 98 3.04 12.97 -18.58
C SER A 98 4.01 13.32 -17.46
N ASP A 99 4.84 12.36 -17.08
CA ASP A 99 5.98 12.58 -16.19
C ASP A 99 6.81 13.78 -16.65
N TYR A 100 7.31 14.55 -15.70
CA TYR A 100 8.07 15.75 -15.99
C TYR A 100 9.22 15.96 -15.02
N ASN A 101 10.22 16.70 -15.50
CA ASN A 101 11.35 17.14 -14.69
C ASN A 101 11.23 18.66 -14.45
N ALA A 102 11.71 19.13 -13.31
CA ALA A 102 11.82 20.55 -13.02
C ALA A 102 13.14 20.87 -12.30
N VAL A 103 13.55 22.13 -12.39
CA VAL A 103 14.64 22.71 -11.59
C VAL A 103 14.02 23.70 -10.62
N ILE A 104 14.40 23.63 -9.35
CA ILE A 104 14.00 24.55 -8.29
C ILE A 104 15.21 25.36 -7.90
N ASN A 105 15.16 26.66 -8.14
CA ASN A 105 16.20 27.59 -7.77
C ASN A 105 15.90 28.14 -6.37
N VAL A 106 16.91 28.13 -5.49
CA VAL A 106 16.84 28.62 -4.12
C VAL A 106 17.57 29.96 -4.05
N THR A 107 16.85 31.06 -3.84
CA THR A 107 17.45 32.40 -3.77
C THR A 107 17.35 32.97 -2.37
N GLU A 108 18.48 33.43 -1.81
CA GLU A 108 18.50 34.08 -0.49
C GLU A 108 17.70 35.40 -0.52
N SER A 109 16.95 35.67 0.54
CA SER A 109 16.31 36.97 0.76
C SER A 109 16.31 37.30 2.26
N GLU A 110 16.17 38.59 2.61
CA GLU A 110 16.38 39.08 3.98
C GLU A 110 15.49 38.42 5.04
N GLU A 111 14.30 37.93 4.68
CA GLU A 111 13.36 37.30 5.62
C GLU A 111 13.25 35.77 5.48
N LYS A 112 13.20 35.27 4.24
CA LYS A 112 13.04 33.84 3.91
C LYS A 112 13.60 33.50 2.52
N PRO A 113 14.10 32.28 2.28
CA PRO A 113 14.47 31.87 0.92
C PRO A 113 13.28 31.96 -0.04
N LYS A 114 13.57 32.27 -1.31
CA LYS A 114 12.62 32.23 -2.42
C LYS A 114 12.88 31.00 -3.26
N PHE A 115 11.80 30.37 -3.72
CA PHE A 115 11.86 29.18 -4.57
C PHE A 115 11.24 29.48 -5.93
N GLU A 116 12.03 29.33 -6.98
CA GLU A 116 11.57 29.49 -8.37
C GLU A 116 11.63 28.15 -9.09
N GLN A 117 10.46 27.66 -9.53
CA GLN A 117 10.36 26.38 -10.22
C GLN A 117 10.33 26.59 -11.74
N HIS A 118 11.19 25.87 -12.46
CA HIS A 118 11.25 25.87 -13.91
C HIS A 118 11.10 24.45 -14.46
N LYS A 119 10.09 24.21 -15.32
CA LYS A 119 9.93 22.92 -16.01
C LYS A 119 11.08 22.72 -17.00
N VAL A 120 11.67 21.52 -17.01
CA VAL A 120 12.71 21.15 -17.95
C VAL A 120 12.07 20.94 -19.33
N THR A 121 12.57 21.67 -20.32
CA THR A 121 12.07 21.66 -21.71
C THR A 121 13.06 21.03 -22.67
N THR A 122 14.34 21.03 -22.31
CA THR A 122 15.43 20.53 -23.14
C THR A 122 15.45 19.01 -23.21
N LYS A 123 15.55 18.47 -24.43
CA LYS A 123 15.70 17.03 -24.66
C LYS A 123 17.13 16.57 -24.42
N GLY A 124 17.31 15.58 -23.55
CA GLY A 124 18.59 14.99 -23.17
C GLY A 124 18.59 14.60 -21.70
N TYR A 125 19.77 14.37 -21.12
CA TYR A 125 19.93 14.09 -19.70
C TYR A 125 21.26 14.63 -19.17
N ILE A 126 21.31 14.87 -17.86
CA ILE A 126 22.51 15.29 -17.13
C ILE A 126 23.42 14.06 -17.00
N VAL A 127 24.64 14.15 -17.51
CA VAL A 127 25.68 13.14 -17.36
C VAL A 127 26.40 13.31 -16.03
N ASP A 128 26.70 14.56 -15.68
CA ASP A 128 27.38 14.91 -14.44
C ASP A 128 27.09 16.36 -14.05
N ARG A 129 27.08 16.63 -12.75
CA ARG A 129 26.76 17.93 -12.15
C ARG A 129 27.95 18.88 -11.99
N LEU A 130 29.17 18.40 -12.26
CA LEU A 130 30.44 19.13 -12.17
C LEU A 130 30.58 19.88 -10.84
N LEU A 131 30.82 19.14 -9.75
CA LEU A 131 30.79 19.69 -8.39
C LEU A 131 31.81 20.82 -8.17
N ASN A 132 32.92 20.82 -8.92
CA ASN A 132 33.90 21.92 -8.87
C ASN A 132 33.56 23.12 -9.77
N ASP A 133 32.51 23.02 -10.60
CA ASP A 133 32.01 24.08 -11.48
C ASP A 133 30.48 24.18 -11.38
N ALA A 134 30.02 24.66 -10.21
CA ALA A 134 28.62 24.75 -9.80
C ALA A 134 27.68 25.53 -10.76
N GLU A 135 28.23 26.26 -11.73
CA GLU A 135 27.46 27.00 -12.74
C GLU A 135 27.12 26.16 -13.99
N HIS A 136 27.86 25.06 -14.19
CA HIS A 136 27.79 24.22 -15.39
C HIS A 136 27.42 22.78 -15.05
N ILE A 137 26.86 22.11 -16.05
CA ILE A 137 26.64 20.66 -16.05
C ILE A 137 27.24 20.06 -17.31
N LEU A 138 27.54 18.77 -17.22
CA LEU A 138 27.77 17.94 -18.39
C LEU A 138 26.44 17.36 -18.86
N PHE A 139 26.02 17.72 -20.07
CA PHE A 139 24.71 17.36 -20.61
C PHE A 139 24.84 16.54 -21.89
N ALA A 140 24.11 15.43 -21.95
CA ALA A 140 24.02 14.55 -23.12
C ALA A 140 22.76 14.84 -23.94
N LYS A 141 22.96 15.19 -25.22
CA LYS A 141 21.86 15.33 -26.20
C LYS A 141 21.95 14.25 -27.28
N PRO A 142 20.94 13.36 -27.37
CA PRO A 142 20.87 12.38 -28.44
C PRO A 142 20.83 13.05 -29.82
N GLY A 143 21.76 12.67 -30.71
CA GLY A 143 21.77 13.07 -32.11
C GLY A 143 21.28 11.97 -33.05
N LYS A 144 21.26 12.21 -34.36
CA LYS A 144 20.81 11.21 -35.37
C LYS A 144 21.69 9.97 -35.46
N LYS A 145 22.97 10.08 -35.13
CA LYS A 145 23.96 8.98 -35.22
C LYS A 145 24.63 8.70 -33.88
N ASN A 146 25.08 9.77 -33.22
CA ASN A 146 25.78 9.73 -31.95
C ASN A 146 25.15 10.73 -30.97
N THR A 147 25.27 10.46 -29.69
CA THR A 147 25.00 11.44 -28.63
C THR A 147 26.11 12.49 -28.62
N HIS A 148 25.74 13.75 -28.40
CA HIS A 148 26.69 14.85 -28.25
C HIS A 148 26.71 15.30 -26.79
N LEU A 149 27.90 15.48 -26.24
CA LEU A 149 28.09 15.95 -24.88
C LEU A 149 28.47 17.42 -24.86
N TYR A 150 27.90 18.16 -23.92
CA TYR A 150 28.06 19.60 -23.79
C TYR A 150 28.39 19.94 -22.34
N LYS A 151 29.37 20.82 -22.14
CA LYS A 151 29.49 21.57 -20.88
C LYS A 151 28.70 22.86 -21.03
N VAL A 152 27.61 23.00 -20.29
CA VAL A 152 26.59 24.05 -20.47
C VAL A 152 26.09 24.57 -19.13
N PRO A 153 25.64 25.84 -19.05
CA PRO A 153 25.06 26.35 -17.82
C PRO A 153 23.75 25.63 -17.47
N LEU A 154 23.44 25.53 -16.17
CA LEU A 154 22.20 24.91 -15.66
C LEU A 154 20.92 25.45 -16.32
N THR A 155 20.93 26.75 -16.67
CA THR A 155 19.79 27.43 -17.31
C THR A 155 19.38 26.82 -18.65
N ILE A 156 20.25 26.01 -19.28
CA ILE A 156 19.93 25.26 -20.49
C ILE A 156 18.72 24.35 -20.29
N LEU A 157 18.50 23.82 -19.09
CA LEU A 157 17.48 22.83 -18.81
C LEU A 157 16.06 23.37 -19.07
N TYR A 158 15.85 24.68 -18.88
CA TYR A 158 14.54 25.32 -19.01
C TYR A 158 14.48 26.44 -20.06
N LYS A 159 15.61 26.89 -20.60
CA LYS A 159 15.65 27.85 -21.73
C LYS A 159 15.78 27.19 -23.12
N ASP A 160 16.20 25.92 -23.18
CA ASP A 160 16.41 25.11 -24.41
C ASP A 160 17.14 25.83 -25.55
N ASN A 161 18.18 26.59 -25.23
CA ASN A 161 19.05 27.25 -26.21
C ASN A 161 20.33 26.44 -26.51
N ILE A 162 20.30 25.11 -26.38
CA ILE A 162 21.51 24.27 -26.50
C ILE A 162 22.17 24.33 -27.87
N SER A 163 21.43 24.72 -28.92
CA SER A 163 21.97 24.97 -30.25
C SER A 163 22.99 26.11 -30.32
N SER A 164 23.06 27.00 -29.32
CA SER A 164 24.09 28.05 -29.25
C SER A 164 25.43 27.57 -28.70
N PHE A 165 25.53 26.32 -28.24
CA PHE A 165 26.74 25.75 -27.68
C PHE A 165 27.35 24.72 -28.62
N SER A 166 28.69 24.64 -28.64
CA SER A 166 29.40 23.58 -29.37
C SER A 166 29.57 22.36 -28.46
N PRO A 167 29.37 21.13 -28.98
CA PRO A 167 29.62 19.94 -28.20
C PRO A 167 31.11 19.83 -27.88
N ILE A 168 31.42 19.49 -26.63
CA ILE A 168 32.80 19.26 -26.21
C ILE A 168 33.26 17.86 -26.63
N GLU A 169 32.32 16.92 -26.74
CA GLU A 169 32.63 15.53 -27.06
C GLU A 169 31.55 14.88 -27.94
N LYS A 170 32.00 13.92 -28.74
CA LYS A 170 31.12 13.03 -29.51
C LYS A 170 31.08 11.67 -28.82
N GLY A 171 29.88 11.28 -28.45
CA GLY A 171 29.59 9.99 -27.87
C GLY A 171 29.90 8.82 -28.81
N LEU A 172 30.16 7.66 -28.22
CA LEU A 172 30.33 6.40 -28.93
C LEU A 172 29.02 6.00 -29.63
N LYS A 173 29.12 5.52 -30.87
CA LYS A 173 27.95 5.08 -31.64
C LYS A 173 27.35 3.83 -30.98
N GLY A 174 26.05 3.86 -30.68
CA GLY A 174 25.32 2.73 -30.08
C GLY A 174 25.46 2.61 -28.57
N ALA A 175 26.15 3.55 -27.92
CA ALA A 175 26.16 3.65 -26.46
C ALA A 175 24.77 3.99 -25.91
N SER A 176 24.41 3.38 -24.78
CA SER A 176 23.14 3.64 -24.10
C SER A 176 23.21 4.85 -23.16
N SER A 177 24.27 4.96 -22.37
CA SER A 177 24.47 6.03 -21.37
C SER A 177 25.93 6.49 -21.28
N TYR A 178 26.13 7.67 -20.70
CA TYR A 178 27.45 8.20 -20.36
C TYR A 178 27.53 8.50 -18.87
N PHE A 179 28.70 8.29 -18.30
CA PHE A 179 29.08 8.67 -16.94
C PHE A 179 30.40 9.44 -17.01
N PHE A 180 30.70 10.25 -16.01
CA PHE A 180 31.90 11.08 -16.01
C PHE A 180 32.62 10.99 -14.67
N ASP A 181 33.92 10.77 -14.72
CA ASP A 181 34.83 10.94 -13.59
C ASP A 181 35.47 12.32 -13.71
N GLU A 182 35.04 13.23 -12.85
CA GLU A 182 35.53 14.61 -12.81
C GLU A 182 36.99 14.70 -12.38
N HIS A 183 37.47 13.80 -11.51
CA HIS A 183 38.85 13.82 -11.01
C HIS A 183 39.83 13.42 -12.12
N LYS A 184 39.47 12.41 -12.92
CA LYS A 184 40.31 11.89 -14.01
C LYS A 184 40.01 12.53 -15.37
N GLN A 185 38.94 13.32 -15.45
CA GLN A 185 38.42 13.90 -16.70
C GLN A 185 38.15 12.81 -17.76
N GLN A 186 37.51 11.72 -17.32
CA GLN A 186 37.24 10.54 -18.12
C GLN A 186 35.74 10.29 -18.28
N LEU A 187 35.33 10.01 -19.51
CA LEU A 187 33.99 9.59 -19.85
C LEU A 187 33.92 8.06 -19.90
N PHE A 188 32.88 7.50 -19.29
CA PHE A 188 32.53 6.10 -19.35
C PHE A 188 31.26 5.91 -20.16
N THR A 189 31.15 4.79 -20.84
CA THR A 189 29.94 4.43 -21.54
C THR A 189 29.78 2.92 -21.61
N VAL A 190 28.53 2.48 -21.77
CA VAL A 190 28.19 1.07 -21.96
C VAL A 190 27.44 0.89 -23.27
N LYS A 191 27.76 -0.17 -23.98
CA LYS A 191 27.05 -0.63 -25.17
C LYS A 191 26.47 -2.02 -24.87
N PHE A 192 25.18 -2.18 -25.14
CA PHE A 192 24.55 -3.48 -25.10
C PHE A 192 24.66 -4.14 -26.48
N ASP A 193 25.19 -5.35 -26.51
CA ASP A 193 25.16 -6.22 -27.67
C ASP A 193 24.03 -7.24 -27.51
N ILE A 194 22.97 -7.07 -28.30
CA ILE A 194 21.76 -7.90 -28.23
C ILE A 194 22.07 -9.34 -28.67
N ASP A 195 22.93 -9.50 -29.68
CA ASP A 195 23.21 -10.81 -30.28
C ASP A 195 24.10 -11.64 -29.35
N GLU A 196 25.06 -11.00 -28.68
CA GLU A 196 25.96 -11.65 -27.72
C GLU A 196 25.43 -11.67 -26.27
N LYS A 197 24.26 -11.06 -26.02
CA LYS A 197 23.74 -10.78 -24.66
C LYS A 197 24.83 -10.20 -23.73
N SER A 198 25.64 -9.27 -24.24
CA SER A 198 26.82 -8.75 -23.54
C SER A 198 26.76 -7.24 -23.30
N LEU A 199 27.37 -6.80 -22.20
CA LEU A 199 27.59 -5.38 -21.87
C LEU A 199 29.06 -5.05 -22.08
N GLN A 200 29.33 -4.19 -23.05
CA GLN A 200 30.67 -3.74 -23.39
C GLN A 200 30.89 -2.35 -22.78
N PHE A 201 31.83 -2.24 -21.85
CA PHE A 201 32.19 -0.99 -21.20
C PHE A 201 33.37 -0.35 -21.91
N PHE A 202 33.33 0.97 -22.07
CA PHE A 202 34.39 1.76 -22.69
C PHE A 202 34.66 3.00 -21.85
N TYR A 203 35.88 3.50 -21.92
CA TYR A 203 36.23 4.81 -21.41
C TYR A 203 36.95 5.65 -22.45
N LYS A 204 36.99 6.96 -22.19
CA LYS A 204 37.68 7.94 -23.01
C LYS A 204 38.12 9.13 -22.15
N VAL A 205 39.38 9.53 -22.26
CA VAL A 205 39.85 10.81 -21.72
C VAL A 205 39.28 11.95 -22.58
N ILE A 206 38.74 13.00 -21.95
CA ILE A 206 38.24 14.18 -22.68
C ILE A 206 39.34 14.77 -23.57
N GLY A 207 38.99 15.08 -24.82
CA GLY A 207 39.88 15.60 -25.85
C GLY A 207 40.64 14.53 -26.65
N SER A 208 40.61 13.25 -26.23
CA SER A 208 41.14 12.14 -27.02
C SER A 208 40.29 11.89 -28.27
N ASP A 209 40.85 11.23 -29.30
CA ASP A 209 40.06 10.79 -30.46
C ASP A 209 39.53 9.35 -30.32
N LYS A 210 40.00 8.58 -29.33
CA LYS A 210 39.78 7.14 -29.24
C LYS A 210 39.01 6.74 -27.97
N TRP A 211 37.94 5.97 -28.16
CA TRP A 211 37.30 5.18 -27.11
C TRP A 211 38.08 3.89 -26.90
N ILE A 212 38.38 3.55 -25.64
CA ILE A 212 39.16 2.38 -25.25
C ILE A 212 38.21 1.39 -24.57
N PRO A 213 38.14 0.11 -25.01
CA PRO A 213 37.38 -0.92 -24.31
C PRO A 213 37.95 -1.14 -22.90
N LEU A 214 37.06 -1.22 -21.90
CA LEU A 214 37.41 -1.53 -20.52
C LEU A 214 37.25 -3.01 -20.22
N PHE A 215 36.05 -3.55 -20.43
CA PHE A 215 35.73 -4.96 -20.26
C PHE A 215 34.38 -5.28 -20.88
N THR A 216 34.16 -6.56 -21.14
CA THR A 216 32.86 -7.11 -21.56
C THR A 216 32.33 -8.00 -20.44
N LEU A 217 31.13 -7.69 -19.95
CA LEU A 217 30.36 -8.62 -19.15
C LEU A 217 29.50 -9.45 -20.10
N THR A 218 29.73 -10.75 -20.09
CA THR A 218 28.81 -11.72 -20.68
C THR A 218 27.89 -12.25 -19.59
N ASP A 219 26.86 -13.00 -19.98
CA ASP A 219 26.08 -13.81 -19.05
C ASP A 219 27.04 -14.79 -18.34
N ALA A 220 27.42 -14.48 -17.11
CA ALA A 220 28.46 -15.17 -16.37
C ALA A 220 28.03 -15.37 -14.92
N ASP A 221 28.44 -16.49 -14.34
CA ASP A 221 28.07 -16.98 -13.00
C ASP A 221 28.84 -16.28 -11.86
N TYR A 222 29.37 -15.08 -12.11
CA TYR A 222 30.18 -14.33 -11.17
C TYR A 222 29.73 -12.86 -11.03
N GLN A 223 29.95 -12.31 -9.86
CA GLN A 223 29.81 -10.88 -9.58
C GLN A 223 31.03 -10.14 -10.12
N PHE A 224 30.80 -8.98 -10.73
CA PHE A 224 31.86 -8.05 -11.13
C PHE A 224 31.34 -6.63 -11.02
N LEU A 225 31.67 -5.97 -9.91
CA LEU A 225 31.29 -4.60 -9.63
C LEU A 225 32.54 -3.72 -9.63
N PRO A 226 32.70 -2.82 -10.62
CA PRO A 226 33.82 -1.89 -10.63
C PRO A 226 33.69 -0.86 -9.52
N ILE A 227 34.78 -0.60 -8.81
CA ILE A 227 34.84 0.37 -7.71
C ILE A 227 35.52 1.66 -8.17
N GLY A 228 36.70 1.55 -8.78
CA GLY A 228 37.43 2.70 -9.27
C GLY A 228 38.85 2.33 -9.68
N PHE A 229 39.51 3.23 -10.40
CA PHE A 229 40.86 3.01 -10.91
C PHE A 229 41.90 3.16 -9.79
N THR A 230 42.74 2.14 -9.62
CA THR A 230 43.88 2.20 -8.70
C THR A 230 45.10 2.84 -9.36
N ASP A 231 45.22 2.72 -10.68
CA ASP A 231 46.22 3.41 -11.50
C ASP A 231 45.73 3.58 -12.96
N GLN A 232 46.63 3.70 -13.94
CA GLN A 232 46.26 3.89 -15.35
C GLN A 232 45.77 2.60 -16.04
N ASP A 233 46.19 1.43 -15.54
CA ASP A 233 45.99 0.12 -16.15
C ASP A 233 45.12 -0.81 -15.29
N HIS A 234 44.88 -0.47 -14.02
CA HIS A 234 44.16 -1.30 -13.07
C HIS A 234 42.92 -0.63 -12.48
N LEU A 235 41.86 -1.45 -12.35
CA LEU A 235 40.59 -1.14 -11.72
C LEU A 235 40.41 -2.02 -10.48
N ALA A 236 40.12 -1.44 -9.32
CA ALA A 236 39.61 -2.22 -8.20
C ALA A 236 38.18 -2.67 -8.51
N VAL A 237 37.90 -3.96 -8.33
CA VAL A 237 36.61 -4.58 -8.59
C VAL A 237 36.22 -5.46 -7.41
N ILE A 238 34.94 -5.46 -7.05
CA ILE A 238 34.37 -6.52 -6.21
C ILE A 238 33.98 -7.66 -7.13
N THR A 239 34.63 -8.82 -6.95
CA THR A 239 34.37 -9.98 -7.79
C THR A 239 34.57 -11.29 -7.06
N ASN A 240 33.86 -12.31 -7.51
CA ASN A 240 34.10 -13.71 -7.17
C ASN A 240 34.42 -14.55 -8.43
N LYS A 241 34.95 -13.94 -9.50
CA LYS A 241 35.22 -14.65 -10.77
C LYS A 241 36.13 -15.87 -10.58
N ASN A 242 37.18 -15.72 -9.78
CA ASN A 242 38.20 -16.76 -9.56
C ASN A 242 38.18 -17.33 -8.14
N THR A 243 37.19 -16.96 -7.32
CA THR A 243 37.13 -17.27 -5.89
C THR A 243 35.72 -17.72 -5.49
N ASP A 244 35.60 -18.34 -4.32
CA ASP A 244 34.29 -18.68 -3.75
C ASP A 244 33.51 -17.43 -3.31
N LYS A 245 34.19 -16.54 -2.57
CA LYS A 245 33.59 -15.32 -2.00
C LYS A 245 33.90 -14.10 -2.84
N SER A 246 32.98 -13.15 -2.83
CA SER A 246 33.23 -11.82 -3.40
C SER A 246 34.28 -11.10 -2.57
N GLN A 247 35.30 -10.60 -3.24
CA GLN A 247 36.46 -9.93 -2.66
C GLN A 247 36.83 -8.70 -3.49
N VAL A 248 37.63 -7.81 -2.93
CA VAL A 248 38.18 -6.67 -3.66
C VAL A 248 39.46 -7.13 -4.36
N SER A 249 39.49 -7.07 -5.69
CA SER A 249 40.63 -7.46 -6.51
C SER A 249 41.02 -6.39 -7.51
N LEU A 250 42.24 -6.46 -8.02
CA LEU A 250 42.71 -5.68 -9.16
C LEU A 250 42.33 -6.38 -10.47
N PHE A 251 41.73 -5.62 -11.37
CA PHE A 251 41.44 -5.99 -12.74
C PHE A 251 42.31 -5.17 -13.68
N ASN A 252 43.14 -5.85 -14.47
CA ASN A 252 43.98 -5.21 -15.46
C ASN A 252 43.20 -4.99 -16.77
N ILE A 253 42.95 -3.74 -17.14
CA ILE A 253 42.09 -3.38 -18.28
C ILE A 253 42.70 -3.77 -19.63
N ASN A 254 44.03 -3.85 -19.71
CA ASN A 254 44.74 -4.16 -20.95
C ASN A 254 44.71 -5.67 -21.26
N THR A 255 44.88 -6.50 -20.23
CA THR A 255 44.92 -7.96 -20.33
C THR A 255 43.56 -8.62 -20.13
N GLN A 256 42.60 -7.91 -19.51
CA GLN A 256 41.29 -8.43 -19.11
C GLN A 256 41.36 -9.50 -18.01
N GLU A 257 42.41 -9.48 -17.19
CA GLU A 257 42.66 -10.46 -16.14
C GLU A 257 42.50 -9.87 -14.73
N ILE A 258 42.03 -10.72 -13.79
CA ILE A 258 42.10 -10.44 -12.35
C ILE A 258 43.48 -10.84 -11.86
N THR A 259 44.23 -9.91 -11.28
CA THR A 259 45.64 -10.13 -10.89
C THR A 259 45.82 -10.36 -9.40
N ASP A 260 45.53 -9.33 -8.59
CA ASP A 260 45.83 -9.30 -7.16
C ASP A 260 44.57 -9.16 -6.32
N THR A 261 44.61 -9.66 -5.08
CA THR A 261 43.55 -9.45 -4.09
C THR A 261 43.96 -8.30 -3.18
N LEU A 262 43.15 -7.24 -3.14
CA LEU A 262 43.34 -6.10 -2.25
C LEU A 262 42.79 -6.39 -0.85
N TYR A 263 41.62 -7.02 -0.77
CA TYR A 263 40.99 -7.38 0.49
C TYR A 263 39.97 -8.51 0.29
N GLU A 264 39.95 -9.46 1.23
CA GLU A 264 38.97 -10.53 1.31
C GLU A 264 38.54 -10.70 2.78
N HIS A 265 37.28 -11.10 2.99
CA HIS A 265 36.81 -11.50 4.32
C HIS A 265 36.70 -13.04 4.37
N PRO A 266 37.20 -13.70 5.44
CA PRO A 266 37.28 -15.17 5.48
C PRO A 266 35.93 -15.90 5.45
N LYS A 267 34.83 -15.23 5.82
CA LYS A 267 33.49 -15.83 5.92
C LYS A 267 32.43 -15.21 5.00
N TYR A 268 32.55 -13.93 4.66
CA TYR A 268 31.43 -13.17 4.10
C TYR A 268 31.81 -12.57 2.76
N ASP A 269 30.81 -12.43 1.88
CA ASP A 269 30.97 -11.72 0.62
C ASP A 269 31.10 -10.21 0.85
N ILE A 270 32.09 -9.59 0.22
CA ILE A 270 32.22 -8.13 0.19
C ILE A 270 31.09 -7.54 -0.66
N GLN A 271 30.39 -6.54 -0.10
CA GLN A 271 29.26 -5.86 -0.72
C GLN A 271 29.65 -4.51 -1.32
N SER A 272 30.53 -3.78 -0.65
CA SER A 272 30.99 -2.46 -1.07
C SER A 272 32.44 -2.23 -0.67
N ALA A 273 33.10 -1.31 -1.37
CA ALA A 273 34.46 -0.90 -1.11
C ALA A 273 34.63 0.56 -1.54
N GLU A 274 35.52 1.27 -0.87
CA GLU A 274 35.82 2.68 -1.14
C GLU A 274 37.30 2.86 -1.42
N LEU A 275 37.63 3.69 -2.41
CA LEU A 275 38.99 4.12 -2.71
C LEU A 275 39.17 5.60 -2.37
N ASP A 276 40.39 6.01 -2.03
CA ASP A 276 40.75 7.43 -2.02
C ASP A 276 41.01 7.97 -3.43
N ASP A 277 41.25 9.29 -3.54
CA ASP A 277 41.55 9.97 -4.80
C ASP A 277 42.79 9.42 -5.53
N ASN A 278 43.69 8.73 -4.81
CA ASN A 278 44.88 8.09 -5.37
C ASN A 278 44.62 6.63 -5.76
N GLY A 279 43.39 6.14 -5.60
CA GLY A 279 43.00 4.78 -5.92
C GLY A 279 43.43 3.74 -4.88
N LYS A 280 43.78 4.15 -3.65
CA LYS A 280 44.08 3.23 -2.55
C LYS A 280 42.80 2.81 -1.85
N LEU A 281 42.66 1.52 -1.54
CA LEU A 281 41.53 0.99 -0.75
C LEU A 281 41.51 1.57 0.67
N ILE A 282 40.39 2.17 1.07
CA ILE A 282 40.22 2.84 2.37
C ILE A 282 39.15 2.19 3.26
N ALA A 283 38.18 1.51 2.66
CA ALA A 283 37.16 0.76 3.39
C ALA A 283 36.63 -0.41 2.55
N ALA A 284 36.18 -1.47 3.22
CA ALA A 284 35.44 -2.57 2.62
C ALA A 284 34.32 -3.03 3.57
N SER A 285 33.11 -3.21 3.06
CA SER A 285 31.94 -3.55 3.87
C SER A 285 31.32 -4.88 3.47
N TYR A 286 30.81 -5.60 4.47
CA TYR A 286 30.19 -6.91 4.39
C TYR A 286 29.10 -7.03 5.45
N ILE A 287 28.28 -8.09 5.42
CA ILE A 287 27.30 -8.33 6.48
C ILE A 287 27.75 -9.44 7.41
N LYS A 288 27.99 -9.09 8.67
CA LYS A 288 28.40 -10.00 9.73
C LYS A 288 27.30 -10.14 10.75
N HIS A 289 26.84 -11.38 10.97
CA HIS A 289 25.78 -11.67 11.94
C HIS A 289 24.52 -10.83 11.69
N GLY A 290 24.19 -10.63 10.42
CA GLY A 290 23.05 -9.82 10.01
C GLY A 290 23.26 -8.31 10.10
N LYS A 291 24.44 -7.83 10.51
CA LYS A 291 24.77 -6.39 10.60
C LYS A 291 25.73 -5.93 9.51
N TYR A 292 25.41 -4.82 8.85
CA TYR A 292 26.33 -4.14 7.95
C TYR A 292 27.57 -3.68 8.73
N THR A 293 28.73 -4.16 8.32
CA THR A 293 30.02 -3.97 9.01
C THR A 293 31.04 -3.49 8.00
N THR A 294 31.85 -2.51 8.38
CA THR A 294 32.90 -1.95 7.54
C THR A 294 34.25 -2.07 8.23
N ASP A 295 35.22 -2.64 7.51
CA ASP A 295 36.63 -2.61 7.90
C ASP A 295 37.27 -1.38 7.24
N TYR A 296 37.95 -0.56 8.05
CA TYR A 296 38.62 0.66 7.61
C TYR A 296 40.14 0.45 7.54
N PHE A 297 40.76 0.94 6.47
CA PHE A 297 42.22 0.84 6.24
C PHE A 297 42.94 2.19 6.41
N ILE A 298 42.22 3.19 6.96
CA ILE A 298 42.74 4.50 7.33
C ILE A 298 42.30 4.82 8.76
N ASP A 299 43.26 5.02 9.65
CA ASP A 299 43.05 5.27 11.09
C ASP A 299 42.07 6.42 11.36
N ALA A 300 42.10 7.49 10.56
CA ALA A 300 41.22 8.64 10.76
C ALA A 300 39.73 8.29 10.57
N TYR A 301 39.41 7.49 9.55
CA TYR A 301 38.05 7.04 9.28
C TYR A 301 37.60 6.02 10.34
N GLU A 302 38.47 5.08 10.70
CA GLU A 302 38.20 4.10 11.75
C GLU A 302 37.88 4.78 13.09
N GLN A 303 38.66 5.79 13.48
CA GLN A 303 38.45 6.55 14.71
C GLN A 303 37.15 7.35 14.68
N LEU A 304 36.80 7.97 13.55
CA LEU A 304 35.56 8.70 13.39
C LEU A 304 34.36 7.75 13.50
N HIS A 305 34.37 6.66 12.73
CA HIS A 305 33.32 5.65 12.76
C HIS A 305 33.13 5.07 14.17
N SER A 306 34.23 4.74 14.85
CA SER A 306 34.18 4.20 16.22
C SER A 306 33.55 5.18 17.22
N LYS A 307 33.83 6.49 17.11
CA LYS A 307 33.21 7.51 17.96
C LYS A 307 31.71 7.63 17.72
N VAL A 308 31.28 7.60 16.46
CA VAL A 308 29.85 7.65 16.11
C VAL A 308 29.15 6.37 16.58
N ALA A 309 29.76 5.21 16.36
CA ALA A 309 29.25 3.92 16.85
C ALA A 309 29.10 3.92 18.38
N GLU A 310 30.08 4.44 19.13
CA GLU A 310 30.00 4.57 20.58
C GLU A 310 28.84 5.46 21.03
N ALA A 311 28.59 6.56 20.30
CA ALA A 311 27.47 7.47 20.59
C ALA A 311 26.10 6.85 20.28
N LEU A 312 26.02 5.96 19.28
CA LEU A 312 24.80 5.30 18.84
C LEU A 312 24.53 3.96 19.53
N GLY A 313 25.52 3.38 20.20
CA GLY A 313 25.39 2.13 20.96
C GLY A 313 25.22 0.89 20.06
N ASP A 314 24.09 0.19 20.21
CA ASP A 314 23.80 -1.04 19.45
C ASP A 314 23.27 -0.76 18.02
N GLU A 315 22.99 0.50 17.70
CA GLU A 315 22.49 0.93 16.38
C GLU A 315 23.59 0.84 15.31
N GLN A 316 23.22 0.32 14.15
CA GLN A 316 24.01 0.38 12.93
C GLN A 316 23.80 1.73 12.25
N PHE A 317 24.76 2.21 11.47
CA PHE A 317 24.59 3.44 10.71
C PHE A 317 25.38 3.43 9.40
N PHE A 318 24.96 4.30 8.50
CA PHE A 318 25.69 4.64 7.29
C PHE A 318 25.53 6.14 6.97
N TRP A 319 26.49 6.68 6.22
CA TRP A 319 26.42 8.04 5.69
C TRP A 319 25.44 8.10 4.53
N VAL A 320 24.46 9.01 4.61
CA VAL A 320 23.42 9.21 3.59
C VAL A 320 23.91 10.19 2.52
N ASP A 321 24.47 11.31 2.96
CA ASP A 321 24.94 12.39 2.09
C ASP A 321 25.92 13.32 2.82
N SER A 322 26.70 14.08 2.06
CA SER A 322 27.73 15.00 2.58
C SER A 322 27.89 16.23 1.70
N SER A 323 28.19 17.38 2.32
CA SER A 323 28.74 18.54 1.59
C SER A 323 30.08 18.20 0.94
N ILE A 324 30.47 18.94 -0.10
CA ILE A 324 31.72 18.73 -0.84
C ILE A 324 32.94 18.77 0.10
N ASP A 325 32.93 19.68 1.07
CA ASP A 325 34.02 19.86 2.03
C ASP A 325 34.00 18.85 3.19
N GLY A 326 33.02 17.94 3.23
CA GLY A 326 32.88 16.94 4.29
C GLY A 326 32.51 17.53 5.66
N LYS A 327 32.10 18.80 5.75
CA LYS A 327 31.81 19.45 7.02
C LYS A 327 30.41 19.20 7.55
N THR A 328 29.44 19.10 6.65
CA THR A 328 28.04 18.86 6.96
C THR A 328 27.63 17.53 6.35
N GLN A 329 27.23 16.59 7.20
CA GLN A 329 26.95 15.23 6.78
C GLN A 329 25.62 14.76 7.39
N ILE A 330 24.94 13.85 6.70
CA ILE A 330 23.72 13.19 7.17
C ILE A 330 24.04 11.73 7.41
N LEU A 331 23.69 11.23 8.59
CA LEU A 331 23.76 9.81 8.92
C LEU A 331 22.35 9.26 9.04
N PHE A 332 22.20 8.00 8.67
CA PHE A 332 21.02 7.22 9.00
C PHE A 332 21.42 6.10 9.94
N SER A 333 20.81 6.02 11.11
CA SER A 333 20.99 4.91 12.05
C SER A 333 19.74 4.04 12.15
N HIS A 334 19.94 2.73 12.32
CA HIS A 334 18.88 1.73 12.41
C HIS A 334 19.35 0.48 13.17
N SER A 335 18.41 -0.37 13.58
CA SER A 335 18.67 -1.71 14.12
C SER A 335 17.37 -2.51 14.16
N ALA A 336 17.40 -3.77 14.59
CA ALA A 336 16.17 -4.52 14.87
C ALA A 336 15.21 -3.80 15.85
N THR A 337 15.70 -2.87 16.67
CA THR A 337 14.89 -2.08 17.61
C THR A 337 14.78 -0.59 17.28
N VAL A 338 15.28 -0.16 16.13
CA VAL A 338 15.23 1.24 15.70
C VAL A 338 14.85 1.27 14.21
N PRO A 339 13.60 1.67 13.88
CA PRO A 339 13.13 1.73 12.48
C PRO A 339 14.01 2.59 11.58
N GLY A 340 14.55 3.68 12.15
CA GLY A 340 15.42 4.61 11.44
C GLY A 340 15.49 5.97 12.13
N LYS A 341 16.66 6.61 12.10
CA LYS A 341 16.86 7.99 12.57
C LYS A 341 17.84 8.70 11.65
N TYR A 342 17.52 9.93 11.29
CA TYR A 342 18.42 10.81 10.55
C TYR A 342 19.13 11.76 11.51
N TYR A 343 20.45 11.79 11.45
CA TYR A 343 21.29 12.69 12.23
C TYR A 343 22.03 13.66 11.33
N LEU A 344 22.07 14.93 11.74
CA LEU A 344 23.02 15.91 11.27
C LEU A 344 24.34 15.71 12.00
N TYR A 345 25.44 15.63 11.25
CA TYR A 345 26.79 15.61 11.81
C TYR A 345 27.65 16.72 11.25
N GLN A 346 28.27 17.45 12.16
CA GLN A 346 29.19 18.54 11.87
C GLN A 346 30.61 18.10 12.24
N SER A 347 31.44 17.85 11.23
CA SER A 347 32.76 17.22 11.44
C SER A 347 33.78 18.15 12.10
N GLU A 348 33.67 19.46 11.93
CA GLU A 348 34.56 20.44 12.58
C GLU A 348 34.39 20.49 14.10
N THR A 349 33.16 20.32 14.58
CA THR A 349 32.80 20.38 16.01
C THR A 349 32.62 19.00 16.63
N ASN A 350 32.62 17.94 15.82
CA ASN A 350 32.16 16.59 16.20
C ASN A 350 30.78 16.62 16.87
N HIS A 351 29.88 17.46 16.37
CA HIS A 351 28.53 17.60 16.90
C HIS A 351 27.55 16.75 16.08
N MET A 352 26.75 15.94 16.78
CA MET A 352 25.71 15.10 16.19
C MET A 352 24.35 15.49 16.78
N GLU A 353 23.38 15.81 15.92
CA GLU A 353 22.03 16.24 16.28
C GLU A 353 20.98 15.39 15.55
N LEU A 354 19.96 14.91 16.26
CA LEU A 354 18.84 14.19 15.65
C LEU A 354 17.97 15.16 14.84
N LEU A 355 17.84 14.93 13.54
CA LEU A 355 16.93 15.69 12.67
C LEU A 355 15.54 15.07 12.64
N PHE A 356 15.46 13.78 12.30
CA PHE A 356 14.19 13.09 12.08
C PHE A 356 14.23 11.68 12.65
N SER A 357 13.08 11.21 13.11
CA SER A 357 12.88 9.80 13.42
C SER A 357 11.92 9.21 12.40
N ALA A 358 12.31 8.09 11.80
CA ALA A 358 11.47 7.30 10.92
C ALA A 358 10.48 6.41 11.69
N ALA A 359 10.27 6.64 13.00
CA ALA A 359 9.26 5.97 13.80
C ALA A 359 8.07 6.90 14.04
N LYS A 360 6.86 6.41 13.75
CA LYS A 360 5.61 7.17 13.91
C LYS A 360 5.28 7.32 15.38
N ASN A 361 5.38 6.21 16.12
CA ASN A 361 5.35 6.21 17.57
C ASN A 361 6.78 6.25 18.13
N LYS A 362 7.22 7.43 18.56
CA LYS A 362 8.58 7.66 19.09
C LYS A 362 8.81 7.07 20.48
N ASP A 363 7.73 6.75 21.19
CA ASP A 363 7.77 6.17 22.55
C ASP A 363 7.70 4.64 22.52
N ALA A 364 7.51 4.03 21.34
CA ALA A 364 7.43 2.58 21.19
C ALA A 364 8.75 1.90 21.56
N THR A 365 8.65 0.77 22.27
CA THR A 365 9.79 -0.12 22.55
C THR A 365 9.68 -1.38 21.71
N TYR A 366 10.78 -1.77 21.09
CA TYR A 366 10.84 -2.88 20.13
C TYR A 366 11.65 -4.06 20.68
N ALA A 367 11.26 -5.27 20.30
CA ALA A 367 11.88 -6.52 20.74
C ALA A 367 13.29 -6.68 20.15
N LYS A 368 14.25 -7.04 21.00
CA LYS A 368 15.63 -7.32 20.56
C LYS A 368 15.72 -8.68 19.86
N THR A 369 16.55 -8.72 18.82
CA THR A 369 16.93 -9.95 18.12
C THR A 369 18.27 -10.43 18.66
N THR A 370 18.39 -11.73 18.91
CA THR A 370 19.63 -12.38 19.35
C THR A 370 20.17 -13.26 18.25
N PHE A 371 21.41 -13.02 17.84
CA PHE A 371 22.15 -13.86 16.92
C PHE A 371 22.72 -15.11 17.60
N PHE A 372 22.75 -16.25 16.90
CA PHE A 372 23.43 -17.45 17.35
C PHE A 372 23.99 -18.27 16.17
N ASN A 373 25.04 -19.05 16.44
CA ASN A 373 25.58 -20.02 15.49
C ASN A 373 25.18 -21.43 15.91
N PHE A 374 24.93 -22.30 14.94
CA PHE A 374 24.66 -23.72 15.18
C PHE A 374 25.19 -24.56 14.02
N LYS A 375 25.16 -25.88 14.20
CA LYS A 375 25.51 -26.84 13.15
C LYS A 375 24.27 -27.55 12.65
N ALA A 376 24.15 -27.67 11.34
CA ALA A 376 23.24 -28.61 10.70
C ALA A 376 23.62 -30.06 11.06
N TYR A 377 22.73 -31.01 10.77
CA TYR A 377 22.97 -32.42 11.04
C TYR A 377 24.15 -33.01 10.27
N ASP A 378 24.49 -32.45 9.10
CA ASP A 378 25.67 -32.82 8.31
C ASP A 378 26.95 -32.06 8.73
N GLY A 379 26.87 -31.20 9.75
CA GLY A 379 28.00 -30.45 10.30
C GLY A 379 28.20 -29.05 9.72
N THR A 380 27.41 -28.64 8.72
CA THR A 380 27.42 -27.29 8.12
C THR A 380 27.20 -26.23 9.19
N ASN A 381 28.01 -25.17 9.21
CA ASN A 381 27.83 -24.07 10.16
C ASN A 381 26.81 -23.07 9.62
N LEU A 382 25.81 -22.73 10.43
CA LEU A 382 24.69 -21.87 10.04
C LEU A 382 24.50 -20.72 11.04
N GLU A 383 23.86 -19.66 10.55
CA GLU A 383 23.51 -18.47 11.32
C GLU A 383 22.01 -18.42 11.58
N GLY A 384 21.61 -18.18 12.82
CA GLY A 384 20.22 -18.06 13.24
C GLY A 384 19.97 -16.80 14.07
N TYR A 385 18.72 -16.36 14.07
CA TYR A 385 18.24 -15.18 14.76
C TYR A 385 16.99 -15.53 15.57
N LEU A 386 16.97 -15.15 16.85
CA LEU A 386 15.83 -15.33 17.73
C LEU A 386 15.38 -13.98 18.26
N THR A 387 14.18 -13.56 17.88
CA THR A 387 13.50 -12.39 18.45
C THR A 387 12.51 -12.88 19.50
N LYS A 388 12.65 -12.41 20.74
CA LYS A 388 11.77 -12.80 21.85
C LYS A 388 10.84 -11.64 22.23
N PRO A 389 9.61 -11.93 22.67
CA PRO A 389 8.72 -10.91 23.16
C PRO A 389 9.32 -10.24 24.41
N ILE A 390 9.12 -8.93 24.57
CA ILE A 390 9.63 -8.20 25.75
C ILE A 390 8.85 -8.62 27.00
N ASN A 391 7.52 -8.69 26.88
CA ASN A 391 6.57 -9.10 27.91
C ASN A 391 5.49 -10.01 27.30
N ASN A 392 4.61 -10.57 28.12
CA ASN A 392 3.47 -11.39 27.68
C ASN A 392 3.88 -12.59 26.80
N ASP A 393 5.02 -13.22 27.12
CA ASP A 393 5.50 -14.40 26.40
C ASP A 393 4.45 -15.53 26.45
N LYS A 394 3.84 -15.81 25.30
CA LYS A 394 2.85 -16.89 25.13
C LYS A 394 3.51 -18.27 25.10
N GLN A 395 4.85 -18.33 25.12
CA GLN A 395 5.66 -19.54 25.00
C GLN A 395 5.40 -20.27 23.67
N VAL A 396 5.16 -19.49 22.61
CA VAL A 396 4.94 -19.97 21.25
C VAL A 396 6.16 -19.62 20.40
N LEU A 397 6.75 -20.62 19.78
CA LEU A 397 7.82 -20.45 18.79
C LEU A 397 7.23 -20.42 17.38
N LEU A 398 7.44 -19.32 16.67
CA LEU A 398 7.18 -19.18 15.24
C LEU A 398 8.48 -19.40 14.48
N VAL A 399 8.55 -20.49 13.72
CA VAL A 399 9.66 -20.80 12.81
C VAL A 399 9.38 -20.13 11.48
N MET A 400 10.18 -19.12 11.15
CA MET A 400 9.97 -18.21 10.03
C MET A 400 11.09 -18.33 9.00
N PRO A 401 11.06 -19.34 8.11
CA PRO A 401 11.98 -19.41 6.99
C PRO A 401 11.73 -18.28 5.98
N HIS A 402 12.80 -17.65 5.51
CA HIS A 402 12.74 -16.61 4.49
C HIS A 402 12.37 -17.17 3.10
N GLY A 403 11.91 -16.28 2.20
CA GLY A 403 11.69 -16.58 0.77
C GLY A 403 12.99 -16.74 -0.03
N GLY A 404 12.90 -16.89 -1.36
CA GLY A 404 14.04 -17.21 -2.22
C GLY A 404 13.91 -18.64 -2.75
N PRO A 405 14.61 -19.66 -2.20
CA PRO A 405 15.57 -19.62 -1.08
C PRO A 405 16.96 -19.14 -1.47
N ILE A 406 17.28 -19.18 -2.76
CA ILE A 406 18.63 -18.92 -3.26
C ILE A 406 18.85 -17.41 -3.36
N GLY A 407 19.91 -16.93 -2.73
CA GLY A 407 20.34 -15.53 -2.86
C GLY A 407 19.60 -14.55 -1.93
N ILE A 408 18.75 -15.04 -1.03
CA ILE A 408 18.08 -14.25 0.01
C ILE A 408 18.71 -14.59 1.37
N ARG A 409 18.69 -13.66 2.32
CA ARG A 409 19.23 -13.89 3.67
C ARG A 409 18.47 -13.08 4.71
N GLU A 410 18.58 -13.53 5.94
CA GLU A 410 18.15 -12.85 7.15
C GLU A 410 19.22 -11.88 7.67
N SER A 411 18.75 -10.78 8.25
CA SER A 411 19.54 -9.71 8.85
C SER A 411 19.02 -9.30 10.23
N ASP A 412 19.85 -8.58 10.98
CA ASP A 412 19.50 -7.94 12.26
C ASP A 412 18.95 -6.52 12.04
N GLU A 413 17.97 -6.43 11.14
CA GLU A 413 17.30 -5.20 10.74
C GLU A 413 15.88 -5.12 11.30
N PHE A 414 15.32 -3.90 11.30
CA PHE A 414 13.95 -3.68 11.73
C PHE A 414 12.98 -4.36 10.78
N SER A 415 12.17 -5.29 11.29
CA SER A 415 11.07 -5.90 10.53
C SER A 415 9.73 -5.57 11.21
N PRO A 416 8.83 -4.82 10.53
CA PRO A 416 7.49 -4.53 11.04
C PRO A 416 6.71 -5.78 11.43
N GLU A 417 6.82 -6.85 10.65
CA GLU A 417 6.13 -8.12 10.90
C GLU A 417 6.68 -8.82 12.16
N VAL A 418 8.00 -8.91 12.31
CA VAL A 418 8.65 -9.49 13.49
C VAL A 418 8.27 -8.70 14.75
N GLN A 419 8.27 -7.37 14.68
CA GLN A 419 7.89 -6.52 15.82
C GLN A 419 6.39 -6.62 16.14
N TYR A 420 5.53 -6.71 15.13
CA TYR A 420 4.10 -6.92 15.31
C TYR A 420 3.82 -8.22 16.08
N LEU A 421 4.41 -9.34 15.64
CA LEU A 421 4.26 -10.65 16.27
C LEU A 421 4.92 -10.70 17.66
N ALA A 422 6.12 -10.14 17.82
CA ALA A 422 6.81 -10.11 19.11
C ALA A 422 6.03 -9.30 20.16
N SER A 423 5.42 -8.16 19.78
CA SER A 423 4.57 -7.36 20.68
C SER A 423 3.31 -8.11 21.15
N ARG A 424 2.91 -9.15 20.41
CA ARG A 424 1.77 -10.04 20.73
C ARG A 424 2.19 -11.31 21.47
N GLY A 425 3.44 -11.40 21.93
CA GLY A 425 3.91 -12.47 22.80
C GLY A 425 4.51 -13.69 22.09
N PHE A 426 4.77 -13.60 20.78
CA PHE A 426 5.38 -14.69 20.01
C PHE A 426 6.90 -14.58 19.98
N SER A 427 7.61 -15.71 20.07
CA SER A 427 9.04 -15.79 19.79
C SER A 427 9.26 -16.18 18.32
N ILE A 428 10.14 -15.48 17.60
CA ILE A 428 10.34 -15.66 16.16
C ILE A 428 11.75 -16.16 15.89
N LEU A 429 11.87 -17.33 15.25
CA LEU A 429 13.12 -17.95 14.83
C LEU A 429 13.29 -17.82 13.31
N ARG A 430 14.36 -17.14 12.90
CA ARG A 430 14.77 -16.97 11.50
C ARG A 430 16.16 -17.57 11.28
N VAL A 431 16.45 -18.10 10.10
CA VAL A 431 17.66 -18.90 9.83
C VAL A 431 18.21 -18.57 8.45
N ASN A 432 19.52 -18.34 8.37
CA ASN A 432 20.27 -18.39 7.11
C ASN A 432 20.69 -19.85 6.85
N PHE A 433 19.85 -20.58 6.14
CA PHE A 433 20.09 -21.96 5.72
C PHE A 433 20.97 -22.02 4.46
N ARG A 434 21.42 -23.21 4.05
CA ARG A 434 22.18 -23.35 2.80
C ARG A 434 21.42 -22.78 1.60
N GLY A 435 22.10 -22.03 0.75
CA GLY A 435 21.45 -21.23 -0.30
C GLY A 435 21.24 -19.75 0.06
N SER A 436 21.38 -19.35 1.33
CA SER A 436 21.30 -17.93 1.67
C SER A 436 22.49 -17.13 1.11
N ALA A 437 22.27 -15.87 0.75
CA ALA A 437 23.32 -14.98 0.23
C ALA A 437 24.35 -14.54 1.31
N GLY A 438 25.55 -14.15 0.86
CA GLY A 438 26.55 -13.48 1.68
C GLY A 438 27.62 -14.38 2.28
N PHE A 439 27.61 -15.67 1.94
CA PHE A 439 28.52 -16.69 2.50
C PHE A 439 29.41 -17.39 1.43
N GLY A 440 29.48 -16.86 0.21
CA GLY A 440 30.19 -17.45 -0.93
C GLY A 440 29.31 -18.32 -1.83
N LYS A 441 29.81 -18.57 -3.05
CA LYS A 441 29.14 -19.37 -4.09
C LYS A 441 28.91 -20.81 -3.64
N GLU A 442 29.85 -21.46 -2.98
CA GLU A 442 29.71 -22.84 -2.51
C GLU A 442 28.52 -22.99 -1.54
N PHE A 443 28.35 -22.04 -0.61
CA PHE A 443 27.20 -22.05 0.30
C PHE A 443 25.88 -21.77 -0.44
N LEU A 444 25.89 -20.83 -1.39
CA LEU A 444 24.75 -20.53 -2.26
C LEU A 444 24.32 -21.76 -3.08
N GLU A 445 25.27 -22.38 -3.77
CA GLU A 445 25.06 -23.55 -4.63
C GLU A 445 24.66 -24.79 -3.83
N SER A 446 25.09 -24.90 -2.57
CA SER A 446 24.69 -26.03 -1.71
C SER A 446 23.19 -26.05 -1.36
N GLY A 447 22.44 -24.95 -1.61
CA GLY A 447 20.99 -24.92 -1.51
C GLY A 447 20.23 -25.20 -2.81
N VAL A 448 20.91 -25.19 -3.96
CA VAL A 448 20.27 -25.40 -5.27
C VAL A 448 19.62 -26.78 -5.34
N GLY A 449 18.33 -26.81 -5.69
CA GLY A 449 17.55 -28.04 -5.78
C GLY A 449 17.32 -28.77 -4.44
N GLN A 450 17.53 -28.09 -3.30
CA GLN A 450 17.38 -28.69 -1.97
C GLN A 450 16.03 -28.41 -1.29
N PHE A 451 15.01 -28.03 -2.07
CA PHE A 451 13.62 -27.94 -1.61
C PHE A 451 13.18 -29.26 -0.99
N GLY A 452 12.56 -29.19 0.19
CA GLY A 452 12.04 -30.36 0.87
C GLY A 452 13.13 -31.35 1.27
N ASN A 453 14.41 -30.94 1.33
CA ASN A 453 15.56 -31.81 1.58
C ASN A 453 16.49 -31.19 2.63
N LEU A 454 17.69 -30.77 2.24
CA LEU A 454 18.73 -30.31 3.15
C LEU A 454 18.41 -28.93 3.74
N ILE A 455 17.67 -28.06 3.04
CA ILE A 455 17.27 -26.77 3.60
C ILE A 455 16.32 -26.95 4.79
N GLU A 456 15.32 -27.83 4.69
CA GLU A 456 14.42 -28.11 5.82
C GLU A 456 15.15 -28.82 6.97
N GLN A 457 16.22 -29.57 6.69
CA GLN A 457 17.08 -30.15 7.73
C GLN A 457 17.87 -29.07 8.47
N ASP A 458 18.38 -28.06 7.77
CA ASP A 458 19.04 -26.90 8.36
C ASP A 458 18.11 -26.15 9.31
N ILE A 459 16.89 -25.87 8.86
CA ILE A 459 15.86 -25.21 9.67
C ILE A 459 15.50 -26.07 10.88
N SER A 460 15.33 -27.39 10.69
CA SER A 460 15.01 -28.32 11.77
C SER A 460 16.13 -28.42 12.82
N ALA A 461 17.40 -28.34 12.40
CA ALA A 461 18.54 -28.26 13.30
C ALA A 461 18.53 -26.97 14.13
N ALA A 462 18.13 -25.83 13.54
CA ALA A 462 17.96 -24.57 14.26
C ALA A 462 16.87 -24.68 15.33
N VAL A 463 15.72 -25.29 14.97
CA VAL A 463 14.62 -25.53 15.90
C VAL A 463 15.07 -26.41 17.06
N ALA A 464 15.77 -27.51 16.78
CA ALA A 464 16.32 -28.38 17.82
C ALA A 464 17.32 -27.65 18.73
N HIS A 465 18.21 -26.84 18.15
CA HIS A 465 19.16 -26.02 18.88
C HIS A 465 18.47 -25.05 19.84
N ILE A 466 17.49 -24.29 19.37
CA ILE A 466 16.76 -23.30 20.18
C ILE A 466 15.88 -23.97 21.25
N ARG A 467 15.24 -25.10 20.93
CA ARG A 467 14.46 -25.89 21.91
C ARG A 467 15.33 -26.55 23.00
N SER A 468 16.63 -26.72 22.76
CA SER A 468 17.57 -27.19 23.79
C SER A 468 17.92 -26.10 24.82
N GLN A 469 17.73 -24.82 24.46
CA GLN A 469 18.07 -23.67 25.30
C GLN A 469 16.84 -23.03 25.95
N TYR A 470 15.68 -23.11 25.28
CA TYR A 470 14.45 -22.47 25.69
C TYR A 470 13.27 -23.45 25.64
N SER A 471 12.32 -23.30 26.56
CA SER A 471 11.10 -24.09 26.59
C SER A 471 9.97 -23.34 25.90
N PHE A 472 9.35 -23.97 24.90
CA PHE A 472 8.15 -23.49 24.23
C PHE A 472 7.02 -24.49 24.42
N LYS A 473 5.83 -23.98 24.76
CA LYS A 473 4.60 -24.78 24.85
C LYS A 473 4.09 -25.16 23.47
N HIS A 474 4.15 -24.21 22.54
CA HIS A 474 3.70 -24.42 21.18
C HIS A 474 4.77 -24.10 20.15
N THR A 475 4.67 -24.71 18.97
CA THR A 475 5.53 -24.39 17.83
C THR A 475 4.70 -24.39 16.55
N CYS A 476 4.84 -23.33 15.77
CA CYS A 476 4.21 -23.19 14.47
C CYS A 476 5.23 -22.74 13.42
N SER A 477 4.93 -23.00 12.17
CA SER A 477 5.73 -22.55 11.03
C SER A 477 4.95 -21.49 10.25
N ILE A 478 5.63 -20.40 9.90
CA ILE A 478 5.05 -19.28 9.15
C ILE A 478 6.03 -18.83 8.08
N GLY A 479 5.58 -18.53 6.87
CA GLY A 479 6.49 -17.95 5.88
C GLY A 479 5.81 -17.57 4.58
N ALA A 480 6.53 -16.80 3.77
CA ALA A 480 6.08 -16.33 2.46
C ALA A 480 6.94 -16.87 1.32
N SER A 481 6.37 -17.07 0.13
CA SER A 481 7.11 -17.59 -1.05
C SER A 481 7.68 -18.99 -0.79
N TYR A 482 8.98 -19.22 -1.02
CA TYR A 482 9.67 -20.43 -0.53
C TYR A 482 9.44 -20.66 0.98
N GLY A 483 9.41 -19.61 1.79
CA GLY A 483 9.09 -19.71 3.21
C GLY A 483 7.70 -20.31 3.45
N GLY A 484 6.72 -20.03 2.59
CA GLY A 484 5.38 -20.62 2.65
C GLY A 484 5.39 -22.12 2.29
N TYR A 485 6.17 -22.50 1.25
CA TYR A 485 6.45 -23.91 0.94
C TYR A 485 7.10 -24.62 2.14
N SER A 486 8.17 -24.02 2.68
CA SER A 486 8.98 -24.59 3.75
C SER A 486 8.16 -24.72 5.04
N ALA A 487 7.32 -23.73 5.36
CA ALA A 487 6.43 -23.78 6.51
C ALA A 487 5.51 -25.01 6.48
N VAL A 488 4.92 -25.31 5.32
CA VAL A 488 4.10 -26.52 5.14
C VAL A 488 4.94 -27.79 5.19
N MET A 489 6.08 -27.81 4.51
CA MET A 489 6.96 -29.00 4.48
C MET A 489 7.53 -29.36 5.85
N LEU A 490 7.89 -28.38 6.68
CA LEU A 490 8.32 -28.59 8.05
C LEU A 490 7.22 -29.28 8.88
N ALA A 491 5.97 -28.84 8.74
CA ALA A 491 4.83 -29.45 9.44
C ALA A 491 4.46 -30.84 8.91
N ILE A 492 4.64 -31.10 7.61
CA ILE A 492 4.48 -32.44 7.00
C ILE A 492 5.54 -33.41 7.54
N LYS A 493 6.81 -32.98 7.62
CA LYS A 493 7.93 -33.83 8.04
C LYS A 493 8.00 -34.04 9.55
N HIS A 494 7.55 -33.05 10.32
CA HIS A 494 7.61 -33.05 11.78
C HIS A 494 6.23 -32.75 12.39
N PRO A 495 5.21 -33.58 12.12
CA PRO A 495 3.83 -33.31 12.53
C PRO A 495 3.60 -33.33 14.04
N ASP A 496 4.56 -33.84 14.82
CA ASP A 496 4.51 -33.85 16.28
C ASP A 496 5.22 -32.62 16.91
N ILE A 497 5.89 -31.79 16.09
CA ILE A 497 6.52 -30.54 16.53
C ILE A 497 5.62 -29.34 16.19
N TYR A 498 5.04 -29.32 14.99
CA TYR A 498 4.29 -28.17 14.50
C TYR A 498 2.79 -28.34 14.71
N GLU A 499 2.18 -27.39 15.43
CA GLU A 499 0.77 -27.38 15.77
C GLU A 499 -0.07 -26.45 14.89
N CYS A 500 0.56 -25.55 14.13
CA CYS A 500 -0.14 -24.68 13.20
C CYS A 500 0.80 -24.18 12.08
N VAL A 501 0.22 -23.83 10.93
CA VAL A 501 0.94 -23.35 9.74
C VAL A 501 0.29 -22.12 9.15
N ILE A 502 1.09 -21.10 8.84
CA ILE A 502 0.68 -19.96 8.01
C ILE A 502 1.56 -19.95 6.75
N ALA A 503 0.94 -20.07 5.59
CA ALA A 503 1.64 -20.23 4.33
C ALA A 503 1.18 -19.16 3.32
N SER A 504 2.01 -18.13 3.16
CA SER A 504 1.71 -16.96 2.33
C SER A 504 2.41 -17.07 0.97
N PHE A 505 1.71 -16.79 -0.12
CA PHE A 505 2.25 -16.71 -1.49
C PHE A 505 3.14 -17.91 -1.87
N GLY A 506 2.81 -19.10 -1.35
CA GLY A 506 3.71 -20.26 -1.42
C GLY A 506 3.60 -21.08 -2.70
N ILE A 507 4.62 -21.89 -2.93
CA ILE A 507 4.68 -22.88 -4.02
C ILE A 507 4.32 -24.24 -3.40
N TYR A 508 3.32 -24.96 -3.93
CA TYR A 508 2.84 -26.20 -3.29
C TYR A 508 2.83 -27.43 -4.22
N ASP A 509 2.96 -27.20 -5.53
CA ASP A 509 3.12 -28.18 -6.60
C ASP A 509 4.37 -27.80 -7.42
N LEU A 510 5.51 -28.43 -7.14
CA LEU A 510 6.76 -28.14 -7.84
C LEU A 510 6.69 -28.51 -9.34
N PRO A 511 6.11 -29.65 -9.75
CA PRO A 511 5.87 -29.94 -11.16
C PRO A 511 5.10 -28.85 -11.92
N LEU A 512 4.17 -28.14 -11.25
CA LEU A 512 3.39 -27.07 -11.88
C LEU A 512 4.26 -25.88 -12.33
N LEU A 513 5.41 -25.63 -11.68
CA LEU A 513 6.31 -24.54 -12.07
C LEU A 513 6.79 -24.67 -13.52
N TYR A 514 6.98 -25.90 -14.01
CA TYR A 514 7.51 -26.18 -15.34
C TYR A 514 6.48 -26.10 -16.48
N ASN A 515 5.19 -26.03 -16.15
CA ASN A 515 4.12 -26.11 -17.15
C ASN A 515 2.95 -25.14 -16.91
N ALA A 516 3.07 -24.22 -15.95
CA ALA A 516 2.01 -23.27 -15.61
C ALA A 516 1.68 -22.26 -16.72
N SER A 517 2.63 -21.97 -17.63
CA SER A 517 2.43 -20.99 -18.70
C SER A 517 3.36 -21.21 -19.89
N ASN A 518 3.12 -20.52 -21.01
CA ASN A 518 4.05 -20.53 -22.15
C ASN A 518 5.42 -19.92 -21.79
N ILE A 519 5.47 -18.96 -20.85
CA ILE A 519 6.73 -18.38 -20.37
C ILE A 519 7.53 -19.45 -19.60
N ALA A 520 6.83 -20.28 -18.84
CA ALA A 520 7.45 -21.40 -18.11
C ALA A 520 8.08 -22.48 -19.01
N LEU A 521 7.75 -22.48 -20.30
CA LEU A 521 8.35 -23.38 -21.30
C LEU A 521 9.58 -22.79 -21.99
N THR A 522 9.94 -21.54 -21.70
CA THR A 522 11.15 -20.92 -22.25
C THR A 522 12.40 -21.47 -21.54
N LYS A 523 13.49 -21.65 -22.28
CA LYS A 523 14.74 -22.22 -21.74
C LYS A 523 15.28 -21.39 -20.56
N ASP A 524 15.34 -20.08 -20.71
CA ASP A 524 15.84 -19.16 -19.68
C ASP A 524 15.01 -19.26 -18.37
N TYR A 525 13.68 -19.46 -18.47
CA TYR A 525 12.83 -19.65 -17.28
C TYR A 525 12.97 -21.05 -16.68
N GLN A 526 13.15 -22.09 -17.50
CA GLN A 526 13.43 -23.44 -17.00
C GLN A 526 14.73 -23.48 -16.23
N GLU A 527 15.81 -22.88 -16.74
CA GLU A 527 17.09 -22.79 -16.03
C GLU A 527 16.95 -22.07 -14.66
N LEU A 528 16.10 -21.03 -14.59
CA LEU A 528 15.78 -20.36 -13.32
C LEU A 528 15.04 -21.28 -12.33
N ILE A 529 14.04 -22.04 -12.81
CA ILE A 529 13.32 -23.00 -11.96
C ILE A 529 14.26 -24.11 -11.51
N GLU A 530 15.09 -24.66 -12.40
CA GLU A 530 16.05 -25.73 -12.11
C GLU A 530 17.08 -25.30 -11.07
N ARG A 531 17.56 -24.05 -11.13
CA ARG A 531 18.43 -23.48 -10.09
C ARG A 531 17.74 -23.37 -8.73
N THR A 532 16.42 -23.34 -8.71
CA THR A 532 15.63 -23.18 -7.50
C THR A 532 15.25 -24.56 -6.92
N VAL A 533 14.54 -25.38 -7.70
CA VAL A 533 13.91 -26.63 -7.23
C VAL A 533 14.56 -27.91 -7.79
N GLY A 534 15.58 -27.79 -8.65
CA GLY A 534 16.24 -28.90 -9.33
C GLY A 534 15.58 -29.28 -10.65
N GLU A 535 16.24 -30.08 -11.49
CA GLU A 535 15.71 -30.53 -12.79
C GLU A 535 14.31 -31.16 -12.71
N TYR A 536 13.50 -30.96 -13.75
CA TYR A 536 12.17 -31.56 -13.81
C TYR A 536 12.27 -33.09 -13.77
N ASN A 537 11.70 -33.68 -12.72
CA ASN A 537 11.49 -35.12 -12.60
C ASN A 537 10.15 -35.41 -11.89
N GLN A 538 9.70 -36.67 -11.90
CA GLN A 538 8.47 -37.05 -11.20
C GLN A 538 8.62 -37.04 -9.68
N ASP A 539 9.84 -37.19 -9.17
CA ASP A 539 10.17 -37.24 -7.74
C ASP A 539 9.97 -35.87 -7.06
N LEU A 540 9.89 -34.77 -7.82
CA LEU A 540 9.44 -33.46 -7.32
C LEU A 540 8.07 -33.53 -6.64
N LYS A 541 7.24 -34.54 -6.96
CA LYS A 541 5.97 -34.80 -6.24
C LYS A 541 6.20 -35.23 -4.79
N ASP A 542 7.26 -35.97 -4.51
CA ASP A 542 7.56 -36.48 -3.17
C ASP A 542 7.93 -35.36 -2.19
N ILE A 543 8.40 -34.23 -2.72
CA ILE A 543 8.73 -33.02 -1.96
C ILE A 543 7.73 -31.89 -2.21
N SER A 544 6.58 -32.15 -2.82
CA SER A 544 5.54 -31.15 -3.09
C SER A 544 4.40 -31.23 -2.05
N PRO A 545 4.10 -30.16 -1.29
CA PRO A 545 3.03 -30.13 -0.30
C PRO A 545 1.68 -30.67 -0.78
N VAL A 546 1.28 -30.39 -2.02
CA VAL A 546 -0.02 -30.81 -2.55
C VAL A 546 -0.17 -32.33 -2.66
N TYR A 547 0.92 -33.07 -2.94
CA TYR A 547 0.88 -34.53 -3.05
C TYR A 547 1.11 -35.20 -1.69
N GLN A 548 1.70 -34.48 -0.73
CA GLN A 548 1.96 -34.93 0.64
C GLN A 548 0.90 -34.47 1.65
N ALA A 549 -0.19 -33.86 1.18
CA ALA A 549 -1.21 -33.21 2.01
C ALA A 549 -1.83 -34.12 3.09
N THR A 550 -1.89 -35.43 2.88
CA THR A 550 -2.41 -36.39 3.87
C THR A 550 -1.56 -36.52 5.13
N SER A 551 -0.28 -36.15 5.05
CA SER A 551 0.66 -36.20 6.17
C SER A 551 0.60 -34.93 7.04
N LEU A 552 -0.04 -33.86 6.54
CA LEU A 552 -0.20 -32.62 7.27
C LEU A 552 -1.30 -32.78 8.32
N LYS A 553 -0.95 -32.61 9.61
CA LYS A 553 -1.92 -32.66 10.73
C LYS A 553 -2.32 -31.28 11.24
N ALA A 554 -1.39 -30.32 11.17
CA ALA A 554 -1.58 -28.98 11.70
C ALA A 554 -2.60 -28.18 10.87
N PRO A 555 -3.50 -27.39 11.46
CA PRO A 555 -4.33 -26.43 10.74
C PRO A 555 -3.47 -25.46 9.93
N VAL A 556 -4.01 -25.01 8.78
CA VAL A 556 -3.30 -24.13 7.84
C VAL A 556 -4.11 -22.88 7.52
N LEU A 557 -3.46 -21.72 7.55
CA LEU A 557 -3.95 -20.50 6.90
C LEU A 557 -3.16 -20.29 5.60
N ILE A 558 -3.86 -20.24 4.47
CA ILE A 558 -3.26 -19.96 3.15
C ILE A 558 -3.59 -18.51 2.76
N ILE A 559 -2.55 -17.71 2.55
CA ILE A 559 -2.65 -16.32 2.08
C ILE A 559 -2.09 -16.23 0.67
N ALA A 560 -2.80 -15.59 -0.27
CA ALA A 560 -2.31 -15.50 -1.64
C ALA A 560 -2.85 -14.27 -2.39
N GLY A 561 -2.09 -13.77 -3.36
CA GLY A 561 -2.54 -12.79 -4.33
C GLY A 561 -3.08 -13.44 -5.59
N LYS A 562 -4.23 -13.00 -6.10
CA LYS A 562 -4.79 -13.51 -7.37
C LYS A 562 -4.01 -13.05 -8.61
N GLN A 563 -3.14 -12.04 -8.46
CA GLN A 563 -2.28 -11.50 -9.52
C GLN A 563 -0.82 -11.96 -9.35
N ASP A 564 -0.57 -12.99 -8.52
CA ASP A 564 0.77 -13.52 -8.30
C ASP A 564 1.26 -14.24 -9.56
N GLU A 565 2.32 -13.72 -10.18
CA GLU A 565 2.99 -14.30 -11.36
C GLU A 565 4.31 -15.01 -11.02
N ILE A 566 4.78 -14.93 -9.76
CA ILE A 566 6.03 -15.56 -9.32
C ILE A 566 5.75 -17.00 -8.88
N SER A 567 4.83 -17.18 -7.92
CA SER A 567 4.37 -18.52 -7.53
C SER A 567 3.17 -18.95 -8.36
N GLY A 568 2.38 -18.02 -8.90
CA GLY A 568 1.14 -18.34 -9.59
C GLY A 568 0.00 -18.62 -8.61
N PHE A 569 -1.13 -17.93 -8.74
CA PHE A 569 -2.30 -18.12 -7.86
C PHE A 569 -2.78 -19.59 -7.81
N GLU A 570 -2.62 -20.33 -8.91
CA GLU A 570 -3.06 -21.73 -9.00
C GLU A 570 -2.35 -22.66 -7.98
N GLN A 571 -1.12 -22.33 -7.55
CA GLN A 571 -0.45 -23.07 -6.47
C GLN A 571 -1.30 -23.10 -5.21
N SER A 572 -1.71 -21.91 -4.75
CA SER A 572 -2.48 -21.73 -3.52
C SER A 572 -3.89 -22.26 -3.66
N ASN A 573 -4.53 -21.98 -4.80
CA ASN A 573 -5.88 -22.46 -5.09
C ASN A 573 -5.97 -23.99 -5.10
N ARG A 574 -5.03 -24.66 -5.77
CA ARG A 574 -4.98 -26.13 -5.85
C ARG A 574 -4.69 -26.77 -4.51
N PHE A 575 -3.75 -26.22 -3.73
CA PHE A 575 -3.43 -26.76 -2.41
C PHE A 575 -4.61 -26.62 -1.44
N TYR A 576 -5.23 -25.44 -1.40
CA TYR A 576 -6.47 -25.22 -0.65
C TYR A 576 -7.56 -26.22 -1.05
N TYR A 577 -7.80 -26.40 -2.36
CA TYR A 577 -8.79 -27.36 -2.86
C TYR A 577 -8.52 -28.78 -2.36
N VAL A 578 -7.27 -29.26 -2.46
CA VAL A 578 -6.89 -30.60 -2.00
C VAL A 578 -7.11 -30.75 -0.49
N LEU A 579 -6.67 -29.79 0.32
CA LEU A 579 -6.87 -29.81 1.77
C LEU A 579 -8.36 -29.84 2.15
N LYS A 580 -9.19 -29.01 1.52
CA LYS A 580 -10.65 -29.04 1.75
C LYS A 580 -11.26 -30.39 1.36
N ARG A 581 -10.83 -30.99 0.25
CA ARG A 581 -11.32 -32.32 -0.19
C ARG A 581 -10.92 -33.44 0.75
N LEU A 582 -9.79 -33.31 1.45
CA LEU A 582 -9.35 -34.23 2.49
C LEU A 582 -10.02 -33.97 3.85
N GLY A 583 -10.84 -32.93 3.98
CA GLY A 583 -11.47 -32.55 5.25
C GLY A 583 -10.49 -31.93 6.24
N HIS A 584 -9.35 -31.41 5.77
CA HIS A 584 -8.35 -30.76 6.60
C HIS A 584 -8.84 -29.42 7.14
N ASP A 585 -8.35 -29.02 8.31
CA ASP A 585 -8.60 -27.69 8.87
C ASP A 585 -7.76 -26.64 8.12
N VAL A 586 -8.37 -26.04 7.10
CA VAL A 586 -7.72 -25.02 6.26
C VAL A 586 -8.61 -23.79 6.11
N GLU A 587 -8.00 -22.62 6.33
CA GLU A 587 -8.55 -21.29 6.14
C GLU A 587 -7.85 -20.61 4.95
N LYS A 588 -8.54 -19.68 4.26
CA LYS A 588 -7.95 -18.91 3.14
C LYS A 588 -8.20 -17.41 3.28
N ALA A 589 -7.26 -16.64 2.74
CA ALA A 589 -7.42 -15.22 2.44
C ALA A 589 -6.77 -14.91 1.08
N PHE A 590 -7.57 -14.78 0.02
CA PHE A 590 -7.08 -14.51 -1.33
C PHE A 590 -7.39 -13.07 -1.77
N PHE A 591 -6.34 -12.30 -2.03
CA PHE A 591 -6.43 -10.87 -2.32
C PHE A 591 -6.57 -10.62 -3.83
N GLU A 592 -7.66 -9.96 -4.25
CA GLU A 592 -7.95 -9.69 -5.67
C GLU A 592 -6.92 -8.78 -6.35
N ARG A 593 -6.24 -7.92 -5.55
CA ARG A 593 -5.34 -6.86 -6.04
C ARG A 593 -3.93 -6.98 -5.47
N SER A 594 -3.49 -8.19 -5.11
CA SER A 594 -2.11 -8.47 -4.71
C SER A 594 -1.45 -9.42 -5.69
N GLY A 595 -0.15 -9.21 -5.90
CA GLY A 595 0.73 -10.11 -6.65
C GLY A 595 1.47 -11.05 -5.70
N HIS A 596 2.78 -11.20 -5.90
CA HIS A 596 3.65 -11.93 -4.98
C HIS A 596 4.04 -11.06 -3.77
N GLY A 597 3.04 -10.80 -2.91
CA GLY A 597 3.10 -9.81 -1.83
C GLY A 597 2.18 -8.62 -2.06
N HIS A 598 2.15 -7.72 -1.08
CA HIS A 598 1.25 -6.57 -1.07
C HIS A 598 1.91 -5.29 -1.62
N GLN A 599 1.13 -4.50 -2.36
CA GLN A 599 1.58 -3.21 -2.90
C GLN A 599 1.24 -2.02 -2.00
N ILE A 600 0.47 -2.25 -0.93
CA ILE A 600 0.03 -1.22 0.00
C ILE A 600 0.07 -1.77 1.42
N TRP A 601 0.52 -0.94 2.35
CA TRP A 601 0.60 -1.28 3.77
C TRP A 601 -0.72 -1.73 4.40
N TYR A 602 -1.86 -1.29 3.88
CA TYR A 602 -3.16 -1.75 4.38
C TYR A 602 -3.30 -3.27 4.30
N TYR A 603 -2.83 -3.91 3.22
CA TYR A 603 -2.92 -5.36 3.11
C TYR A 603 -1.88 -6.07 3.98
N ASP A 604 -0.67 -5.51 4.16
CA ASP A 604 0.29 -6.05 5.15
C ASP A 604 -0.29 -6.03 6.58
N GLN A 605 -1.00 -4.96 6.94
CA GLN A 605 -1.71 -4.86 8.22
C GLN A 605 -2.81 -5.92 8.35
N VAL A 606 -3.55 -6.19 7.27
CA VAL A 606 -4.57 -7.25 7.23
C VAL A 606 -3.94 -8.64 7.39
N GLU A 607 -2.87 -8.95 6.64
CA GLU A 607 -2.15 -10.23 6.74
C GLU A 607 -1.65 -10.46 8.16
N ALA A 608 -1.05 -9.45 8.79
CA ALA A 608 -0.58 -9.52 10.17
C ALA A 608 -1.72 -9.79 11.17
N ALA A 609 -2.86 -9.11 11.01
CA ALA A 609 -4.04 -9.33 11.85
C ALA A 609 -4.63 -10.74 11.67
N LEU A 610 -4.72 -11.23 10.43
CA LEU A 610 -5.16 -12.60 10.12
C LEU A 610 -4.22 -13.65 10.72
N ALA A 611 -2.91 -13.42 10.61
CA ALA A 611 -1.89 -14.30 11.20
C ALA A 611 -2.04 -14.38 12.73
N ASN A 612 -2.11 -13.23 13.42
CA ASN A 612 -2.30 -13.22 14.87
C ASN A 612 -3.60 -13.92 15.29
N ASP A 613 -4.72 -13.58 14.63
CA ASP A 613 -6.02 -14.18 14.92
C ASP A 613 -6.01 -15.71 14.76
N PHE A 614 -5.40 -16.20 13.68
CA PHE A 614 -5.25 -17.62 13.42
C PHE A 614 -4.43 -18.30 14.51
N LEU A 615 -3.28 -17.74 14.88
CA LEU A 615 -2.42 -18.27 15.93
C LEU A 615 -3.15 -18.34 17.28
N GLU A 616 -3.85 -17.27 17.68
CA GLU A 616 -4.55 -17.23 18.96
C GLU A 616 -5.68 -18.27 19.04
N ARG A 617 -6.50 -18.38 17.98
CA ARG A 617 -7.61 -19.35 17.96
C ARG A 617 -7.13 -20.80 17.90
N LYS A 618 -6.21 -21.13 16.98
CA LYS A 618 -5.81 -22.52 16.75
C LYS A 618 -5.02 -23.10 17.92
N LEU A 619 -4.28 -22.25 18.64
CA LEU A 619 -3.55 -22.66 19.84
C LEU A 619 -4.34 -22.45 21.14
N ASN A 620 -5.58 -21.96 21.07
CA ASN A 620 -6.43 -21.62 22.23
C ASN A 620 -5.70 -20.72 23.26
N LEU A 621 -5.03 -19.67 22.77
CA LEU A 621 -4.29 -18.74 23.62
C LEU A 621 -5.28 -17.77 24.26
N ASN A 622 -5.34 -17.74 25.59
CA ASN A 622 -6.13 -16.74 26.29
C ASN A 622 -5.52 -15.35 26.04
N SER A 623 -6.35 -14.33 25.76
CA SER A 623 -5.85 -12.96 25.79
C SER A 623 -5.41 -12.66 27.23
N THR A 624 -4.11 -12.44 27.42
CA THR A 624 -3.51 -12.25 28.75
C THR A 624 -3.76 -10.85 29.32
N LEU A 625 -4.39 -9.95 28.55
CA LEU A 625 -4.59 -8.55 28.91
C LEU A 625 -6.05 -8.31 29.29
N THR A 626 -6.29 -8.15 30.59
CA THR A 626 -7.59 -7.73 31.12
C THR A 626 -7.72 -6.21 31.27
N ASN A 627 -6.60 -5.47 31.19
CA ASN A 627 -6.54 -4.01 31.29
C ASN A 627 -5.55 -3.47 30.23
N TYR A 628 -6.05 -3.01 29.09
CA TYR A 628 -5.22 -2.37 28.06
C TYR A 628 -4.87 -0.93 28.44
N THR A 629 -3.67 -0.47 28.10
CA THR A 629 -3.40 0.97 27.98
C THR A 629 -4.19 1.56 26.80
N GLU A 630 -4.30 2.88 26.70
CA GLU A 630 -5.03 3.51 25.58
C GLU A 630 -4.40 3.22 24.21
N SER A 631 -3.07 3.11 24.13
CA SER A 631 -2.36 2.71 22.90
C SER A 631 -2.59 1.25 22.55
N GLU A 632 -2.53 0.35 23.53
CA GLU A 632 -2.86 -1.07 23.32
C GLU A 632 -4.32 -1.26 22.88
N LYS A 633 -5.24 -0.53 23.51
CA LYS A 633 -6.66 -0.50 23.14
C LYS A 633 -6.82 -0.12 21.66
N LYS A 634 -6.10 0.91 21.19
CA LYS A 634 -6.09 1.30 19.77
C LYS A 634 -5.51 0.22 18.86
N ALA A 635 -4.43 -0.44 19.26
CA ALA A 635 -3.84 -1.52 18.48
C ALA A 635 -4.80 -2.71 18.31
N VAL A 636 -5.49 -3.12 19.39
CA VAL A 636 -6.48 -4.21 19.36
C VAL A 636 -7.73 -3.81 18.58
N GLN A 637 -8.21 -2.58 18.76
CA GLN A 637 -9.29 -2.01 17.95
C GLN A 637 -8.96 -2.07 16.46
N ARG A 638 -7.72 -1.71 16.08
CA ARG A 638 -7.26 -1.74 14.69
C ARG A 638 -7.27 -3.16 14.12
N ASP A 639 -6.72 -4.13 14.82
CA ASP A 639 -6.74 -5.54 14.39
C ASP A 639 -8.17 -6.05 14.20
N ALA A 640 -9.05 -5.82 15.17
CA ALA A 640 -10.45 -6.24 15.10
C ALA A 640 -11.18 -5.59 13.91
N ILE A 641 -10.91 -4.32 13.65
CA ILE A 641 -11.44 -3.62 12.47
C ILE A 641 -10.93 -4.22 11.17
N LEU A 642 -9.63 -4.52 11.06
CA LEU A 642 -9.03 -5.09 9.86
C LEU A 642 -9.65 -6.45 9.55
N LEU A 643 -9.84 -7.29 10.57
CA LEU A 643 -10.51 -8.59 10.45
C LEU A 643 -11.97 -8.44 10.04
N ALA A 644 -12.72 -7.54 10.69
CA ALA A 644 -14.12 -7.30 10.37
C ALA A 644 -14.32 -6.82 8.91
N ASP A 645 -13.54 -5.83 8.48
CA ASP A 645 -13.55 -5.29 7.12
C ASP A 645 -13.11 -6.36 6.10
N THR A 646 -12.18 -7.24 6.48
CA THR A 646 -11.72 -8.35 5.62
C THR A 646 -12.81 -9.39 5.41
N PHE A 647 -13.51 -9.79 6.48
CA PHE A 647 -14.57 -10.79 6.40
C PHE A 647 -15.85 -10.25 5.73
N ASP A 648 -16.05 -8.94 5.67
CA ASP A 648 -17.12 -8.29 4.90
C ASP A 648 -16.67 -7.84 3.48
N SER A 649 -15.42 -8.12 3.11
CA SER A 649 -14.81 -7.61 1.88
C SER A 649 -15.29 -8.32 0.63
N LYS A 650 -15.39 -7.56 -0.47
CA LYS A 650 -15.48 -8.10 -1.84
C LYS A 650 -14.13 -8.21 -2.55
N THR A 651 -13.05 -7.71 -1.94
CA THR A 651 -11.70 -7.70 -2.54
C THR A 651 -10.74 -8.70 -1.90
N ILE A 652 -11.17 -9.39 -0.86
CA ILE A 652 -10.43 -10.46 -0.19
C ILE A 652 -11.39 -11.65 -0.05
N GLU A 653 -11.09 -12.74 -0.73
CA GLU A 653 -11.89 -13.96 -0.66
C GLU A 653 -11.49 -14.79 0.57
N THR A 654 -12.46 -15.13 1.41
CA THR A 654 -12.25 -15.84 2.67
C THR A 654 -13.42 -16.77 2.99
N ASP A 655 -13.15 -17.82 3.78
CA ASP A 655 -14.16 -18.78 4.25
C ASP A 655 -14.93 -18.28 5.50
N ARG A 656 -14.54 -17.11 6.05
CA ARG A 656 -14.96 -16.64 7.38
C ARG A 656 -15.89 -15.42 7.36
N THR A 657 -16.64 -15.23 6.28
CA THR A 657 -17.49 -14.03 6.09
C THR A 657 -18.52 -13.82 7.20
N LYS A 658 -19.01 -14.89 7.84
CA LYS A 658 -19.99 -14.83 8.93
C LYS A 658 -19.44 -14.24 10.23
N GLU A 659 -18.12 -14.13 10.35
CA GLU A 659 -17.45 -13.73 11.60
C GLU A 659 -17.22 -12.21 11.67
N SER A 660 -17.44 -11.47 10.57
CA SER A 660 -17.26 -10.01 10.53
C SER A 660 -17.96 -9.28 11.69
N PHE A 661 -19.21 -9.67 11.99
CA PHE A 661 -19.98 -9.11 13.10
C PHE A 661 -19.25 -9.25 14.45
N ASP A 662 -18.63 -10.39 14.72
CA ASP A 662 -18.02 -10.67 16.03
C ASP A 662 -16.79 -9.77 16.24
N TYR A 663 -16.03 -9.47 15.18
CA TYR A 663 -14.90 -8.53 15.26
C TYR A 663 -15.33 -7.06 15.30
N TYR A 664 -16.40 -6.66 14.60
CA TYR A 664 -17.00 -5.34 14.83
C TYR A 664 -17.51 -5.22 16.27
N GLN A 665 -18.10 -6.28 16.83
CA GLN A 665 -18.56 -6.29 18.21
C GLN A 665 -17.38 -6.19 19.20
N LEU A 666 -16.26 -6.85 18.93
CA LEU A 666 -15.03 -6.73 19.71
C LEU A 666 -14.52 -5.29 19.73
N ALA A 667 -14.37 -4.66 18.56
CA ALA A 667 -13.93 -3.27 18.46
C ALA A 667 -14.95 -2.29 19.10
N ALA A 668 -16.25 -2.54 18.96
CA ALA A 668 -17.31 -1.75 19.57
C ALA A 668 -17.29 -1.85 21.11
N ASN A 669 -17.00 -3.02 21.68
CA ASN A 669 -16.85 -3.19 23.12
C ASN A 669 -15.65 -2.41 23.68
N LEU A 670 -14.68 -2.10 22.82
CA LEU A 670 -13.55 -1.24 23.11
C LEU A 670 -13.82 0.22 22.75
N ASP A 671 -15.05 0.71 22.62
CA ASP A 671 -15.33 2.12 22.27
C ASP A 671 -14.86 2.57 20.88
N HIS A 672 -14.72 1.65 19.91
CA HIS A 672 -14.49 2.08 18.52
C HIS A 672 -15.81 2.56 17.89
N ASP A 673 -15.83 3.85 17.57
CA ASP A 673 -16.96 4.59 17.02
C ASP A 673 -17.53 4.01 15.70
N ARG A 674 -16.71 3.77 14.67
CA ARG A 674 -17.11 3.14 13.40
C ARG A 674 -17.58 1.70 13.60
N ALA A 675 -16.93 0.93 14.47
CA ALA A 675 -17.34 -0.43 14.76
C ALA A 675 -18.73 -0.46 15.41
N MET A 676 -19.01 0.43 16.36
CA MET A 676 -20.34 0.57 16.95
C MET A 676 -21.41 0.87 15.89
N PHE A 677 -21.12 1.78 14.96
CA PHE A 677 -22.03 2.04 13.84
C PHE A 677 -22.29 0.79 13.01
N ASN A 678 -21.25 0.01 12.68
CA ASN A 678 -21.41 -1.21 11.90
C ASN A 678 -22.21 -2.27 12.66
N VAL A 679 -21.97 -2.46 13.97
CA VAL A 679 -22.80 -3.34 14.82
C VAL A 679 -24.27 -2.87 14.80
N GLY A 680 -24.52 -1.57 14.91
CA GLY A 680 -25.86 -1.00 14.77
C GLY A 680 -26.49 -1.31 13.41
N SER A 681 -25.69 -1.28 12.34
CA SER A 681 -26.10 -1.66 10.98
C SER A 681 -26.52 -3.12 10.84
N TYR A 682 -25.83 -4.05 11.50
CA TYR A 682 -26.24 -5.46 11.52
C TYR A 682 -27.63 -5.63 12.18
N TYR A 683 -27.86 -5.02 13.33
CA TYR A 683 -29.17 -5.06 14.00
C TYR A 683 -30.27 -4.29 13.24
N HIS A 684 -29.90 -3.27 12.47
CA HIS A 684 -30.85 -2.51 11.65
C HIS A 684 -31.31 -3.31 10.42
N ARG A 685 -30.39 -3.99 9.74
CA ARG A 685 -30.66 -4.66 8.45
C ARG A 685 -31.09 -6.12 8.58
N GLY A 686 -30.76 -6.79 9.68
CA GLY A 686 -31.09 -8.19 9.89
C GLY A 686 -30.06 -9.18 9.30
N ASP A 687 -28.84 -8.71 9.00
CA ASP A 687 -27.78 -9.51 8.41
C ASP A 687 -27.20 -10.48 9.44
N ASN A 688 -27.36 -11.80 9.24
CA ASN A 688 -26.85 -12.85 10.16
C ASN A 688 -27.27 -12.70 11.64
N ARG A 689 -28.20 -11.79 11.95
CA ARG A 689 -28.75 -11.45 13.27
C ARG A 689 -30.20 -10.99 13.09
N PRO A 690 -31.12 -11.32 14.00
CA PRO A 690 -32.47 -10.77 13.93
C PRO A 690 -32.47 -9.24 14.02
N ILE A 691 -33.40 -8.61 13.31
CA ILE A 691 -33.60 -7.17 13.36
C ILE A 691 -33.94 -6.75 14.81
N ASP A 692 -33.21 -5.77 15.33
CA ASP A 692 -33.46 -5.15 16.62
C ASP A 692 -33.19 -3.64 16.51
N ILE A 693 -34.23 -2.90 16.14
CA ILE A 693 -34.14 -1.46 15.89
C ILE A 693 -33.82 -0.67 17.15
N LYS A 694 -34.25 -1.13 18.33
CA LYS A 694 -33.91 -0.49 19.60
C LYS A 694 -32.41 -0.59 19.85
N LYS A 695 -31.85 -1.78 19.66
CA LYS A 695 -30.42 -2.03 19.79
C LYS A 695 -29.61 -1.32 18.71
N ALA A 696 -30.10 -1.25 17.48
CA ALA A 696 -29.47 -0.46 16.42
C ALA A 696 -29.37 1.03 16.82
N ILE A 697 -30.47 1.62 17.32
CA ILE A 697 -30.49 3.01 17.79
C ILE A 697 -29.55 3.22 18.97
N GLU A 698 -29.46 2.26 19.91
CA GLU A 698 -28.50 2.33 21.03
C GLU A 698 -27.06 2.42 20.52
N TYR A 699 -26.66 1.51 19.62
CA TYR A 699 -25.32 1.51 19.04
C TYR A 699 -25.03 2.78 18.21
N TYR A 700 -25.97 3.20 17.37
CA TYR A 700 -25.82 4.45 16.63
C TYR A 700 -25.72 5.66 17.56
N SER A 701 -26.48 5.70 18.66
CA SER A 701 -26.42 6.79 19.63
C SER A 701 -25.05 6.88 20.30
N ARG A 702 -24.51 5.74 20.77
CA ARG A 702 -23.18 5.68 21.38
C ARG A 702 -22.07 6.01 20.37
N SER A 703 -22.18 5.51 19.13
CA SER A 703 -21.27 5.85 18.04
C SER A 703 -21.28 7.37 17.73
N ALA A 704 -22.45 7.99 17.73
CA ALA A 704 -22.60 9.43 17.54
C ALA A 704 -22.03 10.25 18.71
N GLU A 705 -22.14 9.76 19.95
CA GLU A 705 -21.54 10.37 21.15
C GLU A 705 -20.00 10.32 21.11
N LEU A 706 -19.44 9.26 20.54
CA LEU A 706 -18.00 9.13 20.27
C LEU A 706 -17.52 9.97 19.07
N GLY A 707 -18.44 10.60 18.33
CA GLY A 707 -18.12 11.56 17.27
C GLY A 707 -18.28 11.05 15.84
N TYR A 708 -18.78 9.82 15.62
CA TYR A 708 -18.96 9.26 14.28
C TYR A 708 -20.16 9.89 13.56
N GLU A 709 -19.90 10.63 12.49
CA GLU A 709 -20.89 11.46 11.80
C GLU A 709 -21.97 10.65 11.09
N ASN A 710 -21.59 9.54 10.43
CA ASN A 710 -22.54 8.66 9.76
C ASN A 710 -23.58 8.07 10.73
N ALA A 711 -23.25 7.95 12.03
CA ALA A 711 -24.21 7.53 13.04
C ALA A 711 -25.25 8.61 13.32
N LYS A 712 -24.86 9.90 13.39
CA LYS A 712 -25.80 11.03 13.50
C LYS A 712 -26.71 11.12 12.28
N GLU A 713 -26.15 10.94 11.09
CA GLU A 713 -26.90 10.91 9.83
C GLU A 713 -27.95 9.79 9.85
N ARG A 714 -27.53 8.58 10.25
CA ARG A 714 -28.42 7.43 10.35
C ARG A 714 -29.51 7.61 11.41
N LEU A 715 -29.20 8.20 12.55
CA LEU A 715 -30.20 8.53 13.58
C LEU A 715 -31.18 9.58 13.08
N SER A 716 -30.70 10.61 12.38
CA SER A 716 -31.57 11.62 11.78
C SER A 716 -32.55 11.00 10.79
N PHE A 717 -32.07 10.13 9.90
CA PHE A 717 -32.91 9.33 9.00
C PHE A 717 -33.97 8.52 9.76
N ILE A 718 -33.53 7.74 10.76
CA ILE A 718 -34.40 6.87 11.55
C ILE A 718 -35.53 7.66 12.21
N TYR A 719 -35.21 8.79 12.85
CA TYR A 719 -36.20 9.59 13.56
C TYR A 719 -37.05 10.50 12.66
N SER A 720 -36.74 10.64 11.37
CA SER A 720 -37.49 11.53 10.48
C SER A 720 -38.49 10.79 9.59
N TYR A 721 -38.08 9.72 8.91
CA TYR A 721 -38.96 9.05 7.95
C TYR A 721 -38.73 7.55 7.77
N SER A 722 -38.02 6.90 8.69
CA SER A 722 -37.98 5.42 8.70
C SER A 722 -39.36 4.85 9.04
N LEU A 723 -39.76 3.80 8.33
CA LEU A 723 -40.99 3.06 8.65
C LEU A 723 -40.85 2.15 9.89
N LEU A 724 -39.66 2.06 10.47
CA LEU A 724 -39.32 1.10 11.53
C LEU A 724 -39.56 1.64 12.94
N VAL A 725 -39.73 2.96 13.08
CA VAL A 725 -40.01 3.65 14.35
C VAL A 725 -40.95 4.82 14.13
N GLU A 726 -41.69 5.18 15.18
CA GLU A 726 -42.46 6.43 15.18
C GLU A 726 -41.50 7.65 15.04
N PRO A 727 -41.80 8.61 14.15
CA PRO A 727 -40.96 9.79 13.97
C PRO A 727 -40.77 10.61 15.26
N ASP A 728 -39.53 11.03 15.51
CA ASP A 728 -39.14 11.99 16.56
C ASP A 728 -38.41 13.16 15.89
N PHE A 729 -39.19 14.06 15.27
CA PHE A 729 -38.64 15.18 14.52
C PHE A 729 -37.77 16.12 15.36
N LYS A 730 -37.96 16.17 16.68
CA LYS A 730 -37.07 16.93 17.58
C LYS A 730 -35.66 16.34 17.58
N LYS A 731 -35.53 15.02 17.70
CA LYS A 731 -34.22 14.35 17.62
C LYS A 731 -33.64 14.42 16.23
N ALA A 732 -34.44 14.20 15.18
CA ALA A 732 -33.97 14.31 13.80
C ALA A 732 -33.39 15.72 13.51
N GLN A 733 -34.11 16.78 13.91
CA GLN A 733 -33.63 18.16 13.75
C GLN A 733 -32.36 18.41 14.53
N LYS A 734 -32.25 17.89 15.77
CA LYS A 734 -31.03 18.00 16.58
C LYS A 734 -29.83 17.40 15.84
N TYR A 735 -29.90 16.14 15.40
CA TYR A 735 -28.78 15.47 14.74
C TYR A 735 -28.41 16.11 13.40
N SER A 736 -29.39 16.45 12.55
CA SER A 736 -29.11 17.16 11.30
C SER A 736 -28.54 18.56 11.51
N GLN A 737 -28.97 19.28 12.55
CA GLN A 737 -28.43 20.60 12.88
C GLN A 737 -26.98 20.49 13.34
N GLU A 738 -26.66 19.55 14.21
CA GLU A 738 -25.28 19.32 14.67
C GLU A 738 -24.33 18.98 13.51
N LEU A 739 -24.77 18.18 12.54
CA LEU A 739 -23.99 17.87 11.33
C LEU A 739 -23.76 19.12 10.45
N TYR A 740 -24.81 19.91 10.24
CA TYR A 740 -24.73 21.17 9.48
C TYR A 740 -23.81 22.19 10.15
N ASP A 741 -23.92 22.35 11.47
CA ASP A 741 -23.09 23.29 12.24
C ASP A 741 -21.62 22.87 12.26
N LYS A 742 -21.34 21.56 12.25
CA LYS A 742 -19.98 21.01 12.17
C LYS A 742 -19.35 21.22 10.79
N GLU A 743 -20.06 20.84 9.72
CA GLU A 743 -19.58 21.00 8.35
C GLU A 743 -20.73 21.37 7.41
N GLN A 744 -20.65 22.59 6.88
CA GLN A 744 -21.67 23.20 6.03
C GLN A 744 -21.58 22.73 4.57
N THR A 745 -21.72 21.41 4.38
CA THR A 745 -21.73 20.77 3.05
C THR A 745 -23.12 20.82 2.42
N VAL A 746 -23.18 20.68 1.09
CA VAL A 746 -24.47 20.53 0.36
C VAL A 746 -25.29 19.38 0.95
N LYS A 747 -24.65 18.24 1.25
CA LYS A 747 -25.28 17.07 1.85
C LYS A 747 -25.94 17.41 3.19
N ASN A 748 -25.21 18.04 4.10
CA ASN A 748 -25.72 18.35 5.44
C ASN A 748 -26.82 19.42 5.41
N ALA A 749 -26.70 20.42 4.53
CA ALA A 749 -27.73 21.43 4.32
C ALA A 749 -29.05 20.81 3.84
N PHE A 750 -28.99 19.92 2.86
CA PHE A 750 -30.18 19.25 2.34
C PHE A 750 -30.78 18.25 3.34
N ASN A 751 -29.96 17.49 4.08
CA ASN A 751 -30.43 16.63 5.18
C ASN A 751 -31.19 17.43 6.25
N LEU A 752 -30.68 18.61 6.63
CA LEU A 752 -31.37 19.50 7.55
C LEU A 752 -32.66 20.07 6.94
N ALA A 753 -32.63 20.46 5.67
CA ALA A 753 -33.79 20.99 4.97
C ALA A 753 -34.94 19.96 4.91
N VAL A 754 -34.63 18.73 4.50
CA VAL A 754 -35.57 17.59 4.48
C VAL A 754 -36.32 17.50 5.80
N VAL A 755 -35.60 17.39 6.92
CA VAL A 755 -36.22 17.21 8.24
C VAL A 755 -37.10 18.41 8.62
N ASN A 756 -36.72 19.64 8.25
CA ASN A 756 -37.55 20.82 8.53
C ASN A 756 -38.81 20.90 7.65
N CYS A 757 -38.79 20.33 6.45
CA CYS A 757 -39.92 20.33 5.52
C CYS A 757 -40.94 19.22 5.78
N ILE A 758 -40.48 17.99 6.03
CA ILE A 758 -41.36 16.81 6.17
C ILE A 758 -41.91 16.65 7.58
N ALA A 759 -41.35 17.38 8.56
CA ALA A 759 -41.80 17.31 9.94
C ALA A 759 -43.31 17.59 10.09
N ASP A 760 -43.87 17.05 11.17
CA ASP A 760 -45.22 17.38 11.59
C ASP A 760 -45.40 18.89 11.85
N ILE A 761 -46.65 19.34 11.95
CA ILE A 761 -46.98 20.78 12.09
C ILE A 761 -46.27 21.43 13.29
N LYS A 762 -45.93 20.67 14.34
CA LYS A 762 -45.30 21.20 15.54
C LYS A 762 -43.82 21.54 15.32
N PHE A 763 -43.11 20.74 14.53
CA PHE A 763 -41.68 20.91 14.30
C PHE A 763 -41.34 21.45 12.90
N ARG A 764 -42.31 21.48 11.98
CA ARG A 764 -42.10 21.98 10.61
C ARG A 764 -41.64 23.43 10.59
N ASN A 765 -40.63 23.68 9.77
CA ASN A 765 -40.13 25.02 9.47
C ASN A 765 -39.82 25.11 7.98
N THR A 766 -40.86 25.31 7.18
CA THR A 766 -40.75 25.38 5.72
C THR A 766 -39.84 26.52 5.26
N GLU A 767 -39.84 27.66 5.97
CA GLU A 767 -38.97 28.78 5.61
C GLU A 767 -37.49 28.41 5.72
N LYS A 768 -37.09 27.81 6.86
CA LYS A 768 -35.72 27.33 7.06
C LYS A 768 -35.34 26.25 6.06
N CYS A 769 -36.27 25.34 5.76
CA CYS A 769 -36.06 24.32 4.74
C CYS A 769 -35.78 24.94 3.36
N LEU A 770 -36.67 25.81 2.87
CA LEU A 770 -36.54 26.41 1.55
C LEU A 770 -35.33 27.35 1.46
N SER A 771 -35.01 28.10 2.51
CA SER A 771 -33.82 28.96 2.53
C SER A 771 -32.51 28.17 2.43
N LEU A 772 -32.40 27.04 3.14
CA LEU A 772 -31.22 26.17 3.09
C LEU A 772 -31.03 25.58 1.69
N ILE A 773 -32.10 25.09 1.07
CA ILE A 773 -32.01 24.52 -0.28
C ILE A 773 -31.63 25.61 -1.28
N GLU A 774 -32.22 26.81 -1.16
CA GLU A 774 -31.95 27.94 -2.06
C GLU A 774 -30.50 28.42 -1.98
N GLU A 775 -29.95 28.53 -0.76
CA GLU A 775 -28.56 28.92 -0.52
C GLU A 775 -27.56 27.89 -1.10
N TYR A 776 -27.86 26.60 -0.97
CA TYR A 776 -26.95 25.52 -1.39
C TYR A 776 -27.19 25.03 -2.82
N ALA A 777 -28.28 25.44 -3.48
CA ALA A 777 -28.62 25.00 -4.83
C ALA A 777 -27.52 25.35 -5.86
N GLU A 778 -26.85 26.50 -5.73
CA GLU A 778 -25.75 26.89 -6.65
C GLU A 778 -24.47 26.07 -6.45
N LYS A 779 -24.31 25.44 -5.28
CA LYS A 779 -23.14 24.63 -4.94
C LYS A 779 -23.30 23.17 -5.39
N VAL A 780 -24.47 22.79 -5.91
CA VAL A 780 -24.72 21.46 -6.47
C VAL A 780 -24.04 21.37 -7.85
N GLY A 781 -23.11 20.42 -8.02
CA GLY A 781 -22.43 20.21 -9.30
C GLY A 781 -23.36 19.84 -10.46
N SER A 782 -22.87 19.97 -11.71
CA SER A 782 -23.64 19.71 -12.94
C SER A 782 -24.19 18.28 -13.05
N ASN A 783 -23.51 17.31 -12.45
CA ASN A 783 -24.03 15.99 -12.16
C ASN A 783 -24.46 15.96 -10.69
N SER A 784 -25.70 16.37 -10.40
CA SER A 784 -26.25 16.39 -9.04
C SER A 784 -25.95 15.08 -8.29
N ASN A 785 -25.38 15.17 -7.09
CA ASN A 785 -25.07 14.00 -6.26
C ASN A 785 -26.34 13.15 -6.07
N GLY A 786 -26.24 11.81 -6.19
CA GLY A 786 -27.38 10.89 -6.06
C GLY A 786 -28.16 11.08 -4.76
N GLU A 787 -27.47 11.41 -3.67
CA GLU A 787 -28.10 11.69 -2.37
C GLU A 787 -28.96 12.96 -2.39
N VAL A 788 -28.47 14.04 -3.03
CA VAL A 788 -29.22 15.29 -3.19
C VAL A 788 -30.48 15.07 -4.05
N ARG A 789 -30.38 14.21 -5.06
CA ARG A 789 -31.53 13.83 -5.90
C ARG A 789 -32.60 13.09 -5.11
N GLU A 790 -32.19 12.17 -4.24
CA GLU A 790 -33.11 11.44 -3.35
C GLU A 790 -33.78 12.39 -2.35
N GLN A 791 -33.02 13.29 -1.72
CA GLN A 791 -33.53 14.28 -0.78
C GLN A 791 -34.55 15.22 -1.43
N ILE A 792 -34.33 15.64 -2.69
CA ILE A 792 -35.30 16.47 -3.43
C ILE A 792 -36.56 15.69 -3.75
N ALA A 793 -36.46 14.42 -4.15
CA ALA A 793 -37.62 13.57 -4.34
C ALA A 793 -38.42 13.43 -3.05
N LEU A 794 -37.75 13.17 -1.93
CA LEU A 794 -38.36 13.09 -0.60
C LEU A 794 -39.08 14.39 -0.21
N LEU A 795 -38.43 15.55 -0.41
CA LEU A 795 -39.05 16.87 -0.19
C LEU A 795 -40.32 17.04 -1.03
N MET A 796 -40.28 16.65 -2.30
CA MET A 796 -41.40 16.80 -3.22
C MET A 796 -42.56 15.84 -2.93
N LEU A 797 -42.25 14.63 -2.46
CA LEU A 797 -43.22 13.56 -2.27
C LEU A 797 -43.85 13.60 -0.86
N GLU A 798 -43.08 13.94 0.16
CA GLU A 798 -43.53 13.93 1.57
C GLU A 798 -43.77 15.33 2.15
N GLY A 799 -43.26 16.39 1.51
CA GLY A 799 -43.39 17.77 1.97
C GLY A 799 -44.80 18.34 1.76
N GLN A 800 -45.28 19.07 2.76
CA GLN A 800 -46.60 19.74 2.73
C GLN A 800 -46.42 21.25 2.59
N TYR A 801 -46.70 21.77 1.39
CA TYR A 801 -46.48 23.17 1.02
C TYR A 801 -47.78 23.91 0.69
N SER A 802 -47.88 25.15 1.17
CA SER A 802 -48.81 26.15 0.65
C SER A 802 -48.48 26.49 -0.82
N THR A 803 -49.38 27.18 -1.50
CA THR A 803 -49.18 27.59 -2.91
C THR A 803 -47.91 28.43 -3.08
N GLN A 804 -47.64 29.38 -2.19
CA GLN A 804 -46.45 30.25 -2.27
C GLN A 804 -45.15 29.49 -2.03
N GLU A 805 -45.13 28.59 -1.03
CA GLU A 805 -43.98 27.74 -0.75
C GLU A 805 -43.69 26.79 -1.91
N ARG A 806 -44.74 26.24 -2.54
CA ARG A 806 -44.62 25.37 -3.71
C ARG A 806 -44.03 26.11 -4.91
N GLU A 807 -44.49 27.33 -5.19
CA GLU A 807 -43.92 28.18 -6.24
C GLU A 807 -42.44 28.50 -5.97
N ARG A 808 -42.06 28.73 -4.72
CA ARG A 808 -40.66 28.95 -4.33
C ARG A 808 -39.82 27.70 -4.54
N LEU A 809 -40.29 26.53 -4.08
CA LEU A 809 -39.61 25.25 -4.29
C LEU A 809 -39.43 24.94 -5.79
N GLN A 810 -40.43 25.24 -6.61
CA GLN A 810 -40.35 25.09 -8.07
C GLN A 810 -39.26 25.95 -8.71
N LYS A 811 -39.08 27.20 -8.24
CA LYS A 811 -37.97 28.04 -8.72
C LYS A 811 -36.61 27.44 -8.38
N ILE A 812 -36.47 26.83 -7.21
CA ILE A 812 -35.24 26.16 -6.80
C ILE A 812 -34.98 24.91 -7.66
N ILE A 813 -36.00 24.07 -7.87
CA ILE A 813 -35.92 22.88 -8.74
C ILE A 813 -35.61 23.29 -10.19
N LYS A 814 -36.18 24.40 -10.67
CA LYS A 814 -35.86 24.99 -11.97
C LYS A 814 -34.38 25.30 -12.11
N LYS A 815 -33.79 25.89 -11.08
CA LYS A 815 -32.36 26.21 -11.04
C LYS A 815 -31.48 24.96 -11.06
N LEU A 816 -31.90 23.90 -10.36
CA LEU A 816 -31.15 22.65 -10.24
C LEU A 816 -31.23 21.75 -11.49
N TYR A 817 -32.40 21.66 -12.12
CA TYR A 817 -32.67 20.68 -13.19
C TYR A 817 -33.16 21.29 -14.52
N GLY A 818 -33.32 22.61 -14.60
CA GLY A 818 -33.81 23.29 -15.81
C GLY A 818 -35.31 23.11 -16.04
N LEU A 819 -36.13 23.10 -14.98
CA LEU A 819 -37.58 22.92 -15.07
C LEU A 819 -38.26 24.00 -15.93
N ASP A 820 -38.98 23.58 -16.96
CA ASP A 820 -39.83 24.50 -17.76
C ASP A 820 -41.35 24.17 -17.72
N TYR A 821 -41.78 22.98 -17.27
CA TYR A 821 -43.20 22.56 -17.38
C TYR A 821 -43.75 21.87 -16.13
N PRO A 822 -44.47 22.59 -15.25
CA PRO A 822 -45.03 22.03 -14.02
C PRO A 822 -46.21 21.05 -14.23
N ASN A 823 -46.78 21.01 -15.44
CA ASN A 823 -48.02 20.31 -15.75
C ASN A 823 -47.85 19.12 -16.73
N ALA A 824 -46.71 18.44 -16.69
CA ALA A 824 -46.45 17.30 -17.57
C ALA A 824 -47.46 16.16 -17.35
N ILE A 825 -47.84 15.46 -18.43
CA ILE A 825 -48.70 14.27 -18.40
C ILE A 825 -47.82 13.07 -18.74
N LEU A 826 -47.97 11.98 -17.98
CA LEU A 826 -47.30 10.71 -18.25
C LEU A 826 -48.19 9.86 -19.16
N GLU A 827 -47.66 9.45 -20.31
CA GLU A 827 -48.28 8.49 -21.22
C GLU A 827 -47.56 7.15 -21.08
N LEU A 828 -48.24 6.16 -20.50
CA LEU A 828 -47.68 4.84 -20.25
C LEU A 828 -47.46 4.10 -21.59
N GLU A 829 -46.26 3.62 -21.82
CA GLU A 829 -45.92 2.82 -23.02
C GLU A 829 -45.92 1.34 -22.69
N ARG A 830 -45.16 0.92 -21.68
CA ARG A 830 -45.02 -0.48 -21.26
C ARG A 830 -45.00 -0.57 -19.73
N ALA A 831 -45.55 -1.65 -19.18
CA ALA A 831 -45.45 -1.98 -17.76
C ALA A 831 -45.28 -3.50 -17.60
N GLY A 832 -44.62 -3.93 -16.53
CA GLY A 832 -44.49 -5.35 -16.19
C GLY A 832 -43.05 -5.78 -15.96
N LEU A 833 -42.69 -6.98 -16.43
CA LEU A 833 -41.38 -7.59 -16.26
C LEU A 833 -40.53 -7.41 -17.52
N PHE A 834 -39.25 -7.12 -17.32
CA PHE A 834 -38.28 -6.80 -18.36
C PHE A 834 -36.96 -7.53 -18.11
N LYS A 835 -36.14 -7.63 -19.17
CA LYS A 835 -34.78 -8.18 -19.14
C LYS A 835 -33.81 -7.18 -19.71
N LEU A 836 -32.73 -6.89 -18.98
CA LEU A 836 -31.63 -6.09 -19.50
C LEU A 836 -30.78 -6.94 -20.46
N VAL A 837 -30.73 -6.56 -21.72
CA VAL A 837 -29.89 -7.18 -22.75
C VAL A 837 -28.66 -6.29 -22.95
N LEU A 838 -27.52 -6.77 -22.45
CA LEU A 838 -26.24 -6.06 -22.62
C LEU A 838 -25.82 -6.11 -24.09
N SER A 839 -25.27 -5.00 -24.59
CA SER A 839 -24.76 -4.98 -25.96
C SER A 839 -23.49 -5.82 -26.09
N GLU A 840 -23.45 -6.69 -27.09
CA GLU A 840 -22.24 -7.43 -27.46
C GLU A 840 -21.19 -6.54 -28.18
N LYS A 841 -21.58 -5.32 -28.57
CA LYS A 841 -20.66 -4.34 -29.16
C LYS A 841 -19.96 -3.53 -28.07
N PHE A 842 -18.64 -3.38 -28.18
CA PHE A 842 -17.89 -2.43 -27.37
C PHE A 842 -18.47 -1.01 -27.56
N ASN A 843 -18.90 -0.37 -26.47
CA ASN A 843 -19.70 0.89 -26.43
C ASN A 843 -21.12 0.84 -27.03
N GLY A 844 -21.67 -0.35 -27.27
CA GLY A 844 -23.07 -0.48 -27.68
C GLY A 844 -24.02 -0.17 -26.52
N ARG A 845 -25.17 0.45 -26.83
CA ARG A 845 -26.22 0.70 -25.82
C ARG A 845 -26.90 -0.61 -25.46
N SER A 846 -27.03 -0.88 -24.17
CA SER A 846 -27.85 -1.99 -23.67
C SER A 846 -29.32 -1.70 -23.98
N SER A 847 -30.10 -2.72 -24.32
CA SER A 847 -31.54 -2.61 -24.55
C SER A 847 -32.31 -3.29 -23.43
N VAL A 848 -33.60 -2.96 -23.32
CA VAL A 848 -34.52 -3.60 -22.38
C VAL A 848 -35.61 -4.30 -23.17
N GLU A 849 -35.73 -5.60 -22.98
CA GLU A 849 -36.75 -6.45 -23.60
C GLU A 849 -37.87 -6.71 -22.59
N GLN A 850 -39.13 -6.52 -22.99
CA GLN A 850 -40.26 -6.82 -22.13
C GLN A 850 -40.55 -8.32 -22.18
N LEU A 851 -40.52 -8.97 -21.01
CA LEU A 851 -40.80 -10.39 -20.86
C LEU A 851 -42.28 -10.67 -20.61
N ASN A 852 -42.95 -9.79 -19.87
CA ASN A 852 -44.35 -9.96 -19.46
C ASN A 852 -45.00 -8.59 -19.20
N GLU A 853 -46.26 -8.41 -19.60
CA GLU A 853 -47.07 -7.21 -19.36
C GLU A 853 -47.80 -7.25 -18.00
N ASN A 854 -47.87 -8.42 -17.36
CA ASN A 854 -48.55 -8.58 -16.08
C ASN A 854 -47.81 -7.86 -14.96
N THR A 855 -48.56 -7.27 -14.03
CA THR A 855 -48.03 -6.69 -12.79
C THR A 855 -47.89 -7.70 -11.66
N GLU A 856 -48.43 -8.91 -11.84
CA GLU A 856 -48.20 -10.06 -10.96
C GLU A 856 -47.34 -11.08 -11.71
N PHE A 857 -46.16 -11.38 -11.17
CA PHE A 857 -45.22 -12.31 -11.80
C PHE A 857 -44.35 -13.01 -10.77
N SER A 858 -43.72 -14.09 -11.22
CA SER A 858 -42.72 -14.82 -10.47
C SER A 858 -41.36 -14.72 -11.14
N TYR A 859 -40.27 -14.69 -10.37
CA TYR A 859 -38.91 -14.51 -10.90
C TYR A 859 -37.95 -15.64 -10.49
N THR A 860 -36.84 -15.77 -11.22
CA THR A 860 -35.71 -16.67 -10.88
C THR A 860 -34.41 -15.87 -10.84
N LEU A 861 -33.55 -16.16 -9.87
CA LEU A 861 -32.35 -15.38 -9.50
C LEU A 861 -31.21 -15.34 -10.54
N ASN A 862 -31.39 -16.00 -11.70
CA ASN A 862 -30.35 -16.17 -12.73
C ASN A 862 -30.27 -14.98 -13.71
N GLU A 863 -31.37 -14.26 -13.92
CA GLU A 863 -31.47 -13.30 -15.00
C GLU A 863 -31.43 -11.85 -14.48
N LYS A 864 -30.77 -10.94 -15.20
CA LYS A 864 -30.79 -9.48 -14.95
C LYS A 864 -32.17 -8.87 -15.23
N GLN A 865 -33.20 -9.43 -14.60
CA GLN A 865 -34.59 -9.05 -14.75
C GLN A 865 -34.87 -7.77 -13.97
N ARG A 866 -35.82 -7.00 -14.46
CA ARG A 866 -36.28 -5.75 -13.87
C ARG A 866 -37.79 -5.68 -13.99
N PHE A 867 -38.44 -4.97 -13.08
CA PHE A 867 -39.85 -4.66 -13.23
C PHE A 867 -40.10 -3.18 -13.07
N GLY A 868 -41.19 -2.70 -13.67
CA GLY A 868 -41.59 -1.31 -13.59
C GLY A 868 -42.32 -0.85 -14.82
N ILE A 869 -42.03 0.37 -15.25
CA ILE A 869 -42.71 1.02 -16.38
C ILE A 869 -41.74 1.73 -17.31
N GLU A 870 -42.13 1.83 -18.58
CA GLU A 870 -41.64 2.78 -19.57
C GLU A 870 -42.77 3.70 -20.01
N PHE A 871 -42.45 4.96 -20.23
CA PHE A 871 -43.42 5.98 -20.53
C PHE A 871 -42.79 7.15 -21.28
N SER A 872 -43.62 7.91 -21.96
CA SER A 872 -43.29 9.22 -22.52
C SER A 872 -44.02 10.34 -21.78
N MET A 873 -43.52 11.55 -21.95
CA MET A 873 -44.06 12.75 -21.29
C MET A 873 -44.64 13.69 -22.35
N ASN A 874 -45.97 13.83 -22.41
CA ASN A 874 -46.65 14.58 -23.47
C ASN A 874 -47.25 15.91 -22.97
N ARG A 875 -47.12 16.98 -23.79
CA ARG A 875 -47.96 18.19 -23.72
C ARG A 875 -47.83 19.09 -24.95
N GLU A 876 -48.93 19.77 -25.31
CA GLU A 876 -48.96 20.83 -26.31
C GLU A 876 -48.19 22.09 -25.83
N GLY A 877 -47.22 22.56 -26.62
CA GLY A 877 -46.45 23.79 -26.34
C GLY A 877 -45.04 23.62 -25.74
N ILE A 878 -44.51 22.40 -25.65
CA ILE A 878 -43.14 22.13 -25.18
C ILE A 878 -42.12 22.27 -26.34
N ASP A 879 -41.06 23.07 -26.16
CA ASP A 879 -39.89 23.11 -27.04
C ASP A 879 -38.91 22.00 -26.64
N ASN A 880 -39.11 20.85 -27.27
CA ASN A 880 -38.34 19.62 -27.09
C ASN A 880 -36.80 19.78 -27.21
N ARG A 881 -36.30 20.88 -27.79
CA ARG A 881 -34.86 21.16 -27.88
C ARG A 881 -34.30 21.95 -26.70
N LYS A 882 -35.12 22.73 -26.01
CA LYS A 882 -34.68 23.63 -24.94
C LYS A 882 -35.13 23.18 -23.55
N ASP A 883 -36.29 22.53 -23.50
CA ASP A 883 -36.96 22.28 -22.24
C ASP A 883 -36.43 21.00 -21.57
N ARG A 884 -36.45 21.00 -20.23
CA ARG A 884 -36.15 19.81 -19.41
C ARG A 884 -37.31 19.55 -18.45
N LEU A 885 -37.60 18.27 -18.25
CA LEU A 885 -38.61 17.80 -17.32
C LEU A 885 -37.94 17.16 -16.10
N VAL A 886 -38.65 17.18 -14.98
CA VAL A 886 -38.31 16.43 -13.77
C VAL A 886 -39.57 15.82 -13.19
N ILE A 887 -39.47 14.55 -12.80
CA ILE A 887 -40.51 13.82 -12.09
C ILE A 887 -39.87 13.07 -10.92
N PHE A 888 -40.70 12.73 -9.94
CA PHE A 888 -40.29 12.09 -8.71
C PHE A 888 -41.03 10.77 -8.59
N THR A 889 -40.30 9.71 -8.26
CA THR A 889 -40.88 8.38 -8.07
C THR A 889 -40.75 7.95 -6.62
N LYS A 890 -41.81 7.36 -6.08
CA LYS A 890 -41.87 6.72 -4.77
C LYS A 890 -42.17 5.24 -4.99
N TRP A 891 -41.23 4.38 -4.63
CA TRP A 891 -41.47 2.94 -4.55
C TRP A 891 -41.74 2.57 -3.10
N HIS A 892 -42.95 2.12 -2.79
CA HIS A 892 -43.30 1.55 -1.49
C HIS A 892 -43.29 0.03 -1.61
N PHE A 893 -42.38 -0.61 -0.89
CA PHE A 893 -42.28 -2.04 -0.79
C PHE A 893 -42.97 -2.54 0.48
N LYS A 894 -43.85 -3.51 0.32
CA LYS A 894 -44.47 -4.28 1.39
C LYS A 894 -44.15 -5.77 1.21
N PRO A 895 -43.32 -6.37 2.09
CA PRO A 895 -42.95 -7.76 1.95
C PRO A 895 -44.14 -8.70 2.18
N SER A 896 -44.06 -9.89 1.59
CA SER A 896 -45.01 -10.98 1.85
C SER A 896 -44.74 -11.67 3.18
N SER A 897 -43.49 -11.66 3.63
CA SER A 897 -43.11 -12.18 4.95
C SER A 897 -43.40 -11.14 6.04
N PRO A 898 -44.08 -11.51 7.14
CA PRO A 898 -44.24 -10.62 8.29
C PRO A 898 -42.95 -10.39 9.10
N GLU A 899 -41.86 -11.11 8.79
CA GLU A 899 -40.54 -10.93 9.42
C GLU A 899 -39.69 -9.85 8.72
N GLU A 900 -40.14 -9.35 7.58
CA GLU A 900 -39.44 -8.35 6.79
C GLU A 900 -40.16 -6.99 6.86
N ASN A 901 -39.40 -5.90 6.66
CA ASN A 901 -39.93 -4.56 6.82
C ASN A 901 -40.41 -3.93 5.51
N GLU A 902 -41.42 -3.06 5.66
CA GLU A 902 -41.79 -2.14 4.59
C GLU A 902 -40.63 -1.16 4.33
N ASN A 903 -40.38 -0.86 3.05
CA ASN A 903 -39.33 0.08 2.65
C ASN A 903 -39.88 1.10 1.66
N VAL A 904 -39.33 2.31 1.68
CA VAL A 904 -39.66 3.35 0.70
C VAL A 904 -38.38 3.80 -0.01
N TYR A 905 -38.46 3.93 -1.32
CA TYR A 905 -37.35 4.41 -2.13
C TYR A 905 -37.79 5.60 -2.97
N TYR A 906 -37.01 6.66 -2.94
CA TYR A 906 -37.28 7.90 -3.64
C TYR A 906 -36.28 8.09 -4.77
N GLN A 907 -36.74 8.50 -5.94
CA GLN A 907 -35.85 8.78 -7.07
C GLN A 907 -36.34 9.99 -7.87
N THR A 908 -35.41 10.90 -8.16
CA THR A 908 -35.61 12.00 -9.11
C THR A 908 -35.18 11.54 -10.50
N LEU A 909 -36.08 11.64 -11.48
CA LEU A 909 -35.80 11.46 -12.90
C LEU A 909 -35.87 12.82 -13.58
N TRP A 910 -34.88 13.15 -14.41
CA TRP A 910 -34.88 14.39 -15.19
C TRP A 910 -34.27 14.12 -16.58
N GLY A 911 -34.73 14.84 -17.60
CA GLY A 911 -34.36 14.54 -18.98
C GLY A 911 -35.08 15.40 -20.01
N SER A 912 -34.84 15.11 -21.29
CA SER A 912 -35.61 15.69 -22.39
C SER A 912 -37.03 15.13 -22.38
N PRO A 913 -38.04 15.93 -22.77
CA PRO A 913 -39.37 15.42 -23.10
C PRO A 913 -39.37 14.33 -24.19
N LEU A 914 -38.33 14.28 -25.05
CA LEU A 914 -38.19 13.30 -26.13
C LEU A 914 -37.50 11.99 -25.73
N ASP A 915 -36.92 11.92 -24.52
CA ASP A 915 -36.28 10.69 -24.07
C ASP A 915 -37.35 9.64 -23.78
N GLU A 916 -37.00 8.36 -23.94
CA GLU A 916 -37.79 7.25 -23.38
C GLU A 916 -37.54 7.22 -21.87
N TRP A 917 -38.59 7.42 -21.07
CA TRP A 917 -38.46 7.41 -19.62
C TRP A 917 -38.73 6.02 -19.09
N SER A 918 -38.04 5.67 -18.01
CA SER A 918 -38.30 4.42 -17.31
C SER A 918 -38.14 4.58 -15.80
N ALA A 919 -38.95 3.83 -15.07
CA ALA A 919 -38.84 3.66 -13.64
C ALA A 919 -38.80 2.16 -13.35
N TYR A 920 -37.60 1.66 -13.05
CA TYR A 920 -37.34 0.23 -12.88
C TYR A 920 -36.78 -0.10 -11.49
N ARG A 921 -37.13 -1.30 -11.01
CA ARG A 921 -36.45 -2.00 -9.92
C ARG A 921 -35.79 -3.26 -10.47
N THR A 922 -34.55 -3.52 -10.05
CA THR A 922 -33.82 -4.74 -10.45
C THR A 922 -34.23 -5.88 -9.53
N LEU A 923 -34.39 -7.08 -10.09
CA LEU A 923 -34.55 -8.32 -9.34
C LEU A 923 -33.15 -8.93 -9.14
N ASP A 924 -32.75 -9.10 -7.90
CA ASP A 924 -31.46 -9.65 -7.45
C ASP A 924 -31.64 -10.49 -6.18
N GLU A 925 -30.54 -11.02 -5.63
CA GLU A 925 -30.51 -11.84 -4.40
C GLU A 925 -31.10 -11.15 -3.16
N THR A 926 -31.33 -9.83 -3.21
CA THR A 926 -31.95 -9.04 -2.13
C THR A 926 -33.41 -8.68 -2.41
N SER A 927 -33.96 -9.10 -3.55
CA SER A 927 -35.30 -8.73 -3.99
C SER A 927 -36.37 -9.60 -3.35
N THR A 928 -36.84 -9.19 -2.18
CA THR A 928 -37.85 -9.93 -1.43
C THR A 928 -39.19 -10.05 -2.18
N PRO A 929 -39.83 -11.23 -2.17
CA PRO A 929 -41.23 -11.41 -2.54
C PRO A 929 -42.17 -10.47 -1.78
N GLY A 930 -43.02 -9.74 -2.51
CA GLY A 930 -43.90 -8.77 -1.89
C GLY A 930 -44.64 -7.90 -2.90
N THR A 931 -45.32 -6.91 -2.35
CA THR A 931 -46.08 -5.91 -3.10
C THR A 931 -45.25 -4.65 -3.22
N TRP A 932 -45.03 -4.18 -4.44
CA TRP A 932 -44.30 -2.96 -4.76
C TRP A 932 -45.26 -1.96 -5.39
N THR A 933 -45.50 -0.84 -4.74
CA THR A 933 -46.32 0.26 -5.29
C THR A 933 -45.41 1.36 -5.79
N LEU A 934 -45.55 1.73 -7.06
CA LEU A 934 -44.89 2.87 -7.69
C LEU A 934 -45.87 4.04 -7.77
N ASP A 935 -45.50 5.17 -7.17
CA ASP A 935 -46.11 6.48 -7.45
C ASP A 935 -45.15 7.30 -8.30
N VAL A 936 -45.64 7.89 -9.38
CA VAL A 936 -44.92 8.88 -10.19
C VAL A 936 -45.61 10.23 -10.02
N MET A 937 -44.88 11.22 -9.53
CA MET A 937 -45.38 12.56 -9.28
C MET A 937 -44.64 13.60 -10.11
N GLY A 938 -45.38 14.59 -10.61
CA GLY A 938 -44.81 15.73 -11.32
C GLY A 938 -44.30 16.82 -10.37
N ALA A 939 -43.60 17.81 -10.92
CA ALA A 939 -43.07 18.96 -10.17
C ALA A 939 -44.11 19.86 -9.47
N ASN A 940 -45.41 19.65 -9.73
CA ASN A 940 -46.52 20.28 -9.02
C ASN A 940 -47.02 19.50 -7.79
N GLN A 941 -46.36 18.40 -7.41
CA GLN A 941 -46.90 17.39 -6.48
C GLN A 941 -48.23 16.78 -6.95
N GLN A 942 -48.42 16.71 -8.26
CA GLN A 942 -49.56 16.03 -8.86
C GLN A 942 -49.19 14.56 -9.13
N LEU A 943 -50.04 13.62 -8.72
CA LEU A 943 -49.88 12.21 -9.06
C LEU A 943 -50.14 12.04 -10.56
N LEU A 944 -49.11 11.60 -11.29
CA LEU A 944 -49.15 11.36 -12.73
C LEU A 944 -49.53 9.92 -13.04
N TYR A 945 -49.03 8.99 -12.23
CA TYR A 945 -49.24 7.56 -12.41
C TYR A 945 -49.06 6.82 -11.09
N GLN A 946 -49.85 5.77 -10.89
CA GLN A 946 -49.68 4.83 -9.79
C GLN A 946 -49.91 3.41 -10.29
N ASN A 947 -49.05 2.47 -9.90
CA ASN A 947 -49.25 1.05 -10.20
C ASN A 947 -48.67 0.17 -9.09
N THR A 948 -49.18 -1.05 -8.97
CA THR A 948 -48.76 -2.02 -7.96
C THR A 948 -48.34 -3.31 -8.64
N PHE A 949 -47.13 -3.79 -8.28
CA PHE A 949 -46.53 -5.01 -8.77
C PHE A 949 -46.47 -6.05 -7.63
N LYS A 950 -46.94 -7.27 -7.87
CA LYS A 950 -46.75 -8.40 -6.94
C LYS A 950 -45.65 -9.29 -7.47
N VAL A 951 -44.58 -9.36 -6.70
CA VAL A 951 -43.38 -10.13 -7.01
C VAL A 951 -43.37 -11.38 -6.14
N THR A 952 -43.27 -12.55 -6.76
CA THR A 952 -43.12 -13.84 -6.06
C THR A 952 -41.82 -14.51 -6.50
N ALA A 953 -41.11 -15.16 -5.58
CA ALA A 953 -39.93 -15.96 -5.96
C ALA A 953 -40.37 -17.37 -6.37
N ILE A 954 -39.82 -17.88 -7.48
CA ILE A 954 -39.87 -19.32 -7.80
C ILE A 954 -38.64 -19.95 -7.15
N ASN A 955 -38.86 -20.95 -6.29
CA ASN A 955 -37.77 -21.74 -5.69
C ASN A 955 -36.87 -22.40 -6.74
#